data_AF-A0A6I2I766-F1
#
_entry.id   AF-A0A6I2I766-F1
#
_cell.length_a   1.000
_cell.length_b   1.000
_cell.length_c   1.000
_cell.angle_alpha   90.00
_cell.angle_beta   90.00
_cell.angle_gamma   90.00
#
_symmetry.space_group_name_H-M   'P 1'
#
loop_
_entity.id
_entity.type
_entity.pdbx_description
1 polymer ?
#
loop_
_entity_poly.entity_id
_entity_poly.type
_entity_poly.pdbx_seq_one_letter_code
_entity_poly.pdbx_strand_id
1 'polypeptide(L)'
;MSQLQTIIDWARATRQVSPLFDTDADALLTRLQILKAEETTLAAAETAPITVALYGHSQAAKAHLLSALCSSGNGRLLVNTGGKTLDYFSHLNPGHSLTRMALRFSHTAAVADDAFPLRLRIMREAELVQVFMAHAQQQPGVHQVSNAVVSARLRAWHALRQSQPAPGVSEEDVATVARYWREMTPAPQQGIDDRLWQQFIQLVPRLELGARANAWALLWGEQQELTKAWLNLAQVLQQCGTTREVAAPLSLLIDSFTLPAEGFLTPECEPEGETVVHPVVNGELENAVSLPLSALGLLTVELVLPTENGVLDNVDILDLPLPASGQGEEIWRSKCRWLLDSYRQQHQPDLLLICNAAANRAQIPASARTLMKWVSDTQPQHDGALPGLVWAITPQDDRFINKVNLDEAVQQLIDKPGQRWGTLQALDTSSLQRLIEWLSQATVPSLRAARLQRLSERQHARLRQVMAGWSNVSPQDPATVRRQAEGVVRELQGRAAILGELLEGLLPPLTCFEQLSQVQQQREEKVSGLFSESVDLFALADEQQQNRIASQDRGAQAHAMWINYLRQWSRSEANAQRFDVASATLQQLADILVLTSYRLKLPEQLQQVSPDERASAARLRAVISNYLAWFGYAEMPVEARPASRIAKNSTLFAPAASHAERLTQLGDKPSHAATRYVYDWLVALFTRATEAPDYCHPLDVTAEARHQLSTLL
;
A
#
# COMPACT_ATOMS: atom_id res chain seq x y z
N MET A 1 -5.64 -9.37 -23.44
CA MET A 1 -5.94 -8.50 -22.28
C MET A 1 -5.60 -9.31 -21.03
N SER A 2 -4.98 -8.69 -20.01
CA SER A 2 -4.64 -9.40 -18.77
C SER A 2 -5.92 -9.90 -18.06
N GLN A 3 -5.83 -11.04 -17.39
CA GLN A 3 -6.94 -11.64 -16.61
C GLN A 3 -7.46 -10.67 -15.55
N LEU A 4 -6.57 -9.94 -14.87
CA LEU A 4 -6.91 -8.93 -13.87
C LEU A 4 -7.70 -7.76 -14.45
N GLN A 5 -7.38 -7.33 -15.68
CA GLN A 5 -8.14 -6.26 -16.35
C GLN A 5 -9.60 -6.69 -16.57
N THR A 6 -9.82 -7.93 -17.03
CA THR A 6 -11.17 -8.47 -17.22
C THR A 6 -11.96 -8.55 -15.90
N ILE A 7 -11.30 -8.87 -14.78
CA ILE A 7 -11.92 -8.91 -13.45
C ILE A 7 -12.24 -7.48 -12.95
N ILE A 8 -11.37 -6.51 -13.20
CA ILE A 8 -11.63 -5.09 -12.89
C ILE A 8 -12.85 -4.59 -13.66
N ASP A 9 -12.96 -4.94 -14.94
CA ASP A 9 -14.09 -4.54 -15.79
C ASP A 9 -15.39 -5.24 -15.35
N TRP A 10 -15.31 -6.52 -14.96
CA TRP A 10 -16.43 -7.23 -14.32
C TRP A 10 -16.90 -6.53 -13.04
N ALA A 11 -15.98 -6.12 -12.16
CA ALA A 11 -16.32 -5.42 -10.91
C ALA A 11 -16.95 -4.05 -11.19
N ARG A 12 -16.47 -3.33 -12.20
CA ARG A 12 -17.05 -2.05 -12.66
C ARG A 12 -18.45 -2.20 -13.25
N ALA A 13 -18.73 -3.29 -13.96
CA ALA A 13 -20.07 -3.58 -14.46
C ALA A 13 -21.00 -3.98 -13.31
N THR A 14 -20.54 -4.87 -12.43
CA THR A 14 -21.34 -5.45 -11.34
C THR A 14 -21.79 -4.39 -10.33
N ARG A 15 -20.93 -3.41 -10.01
CA ARG A 15 -21.30 -2.30 -9.10
C ARG A 15 -22.47 -1.45 -9.60
N GLN A 16 -22.70 -1.38 -10.90
CA GLN A 16 -23.82 -0.61 -11.45
C GLN A 16 -25.17 -1.31 -11.24
N VAL A 17 -25.14 -2.64 -11.11
CA VAL A 17 -26.33 -3.49 -11.04
C VAL A 17 -26.62 -3.98 -9.63
N SER A 18 -25.60 -4.11 -8.76
CA SER A 18 -25.73 -4.58 -7.39
C SER A 18 -25.34 -3.49 -6.36
N PRO A 19 -26.32 -2.86 -5.69
CA PRO A 19 -26.06 -1.88 -4.63
C PRO A 19 -25.27 -2.45 -3.44
N LEU A 20 -25.44 -3.72 -3.09
CA LEU A 20 -24.65 -4.35 -2.01
C LEU A 20 -23.20 -4.59 -2.39
N PHE A 21 -22.94 -4.85 -3.67
CA PHE A 21 -21.57 -4.94 -4.15
C PHE A 21 -20.92 -3.55 -4.23
N ASP A 22 -21.69 -2.52 -4.61
CA ASP A 22 -21.17 -1.15 -4.73
C ASP A 22 -20.61 -0.61 -3.40
N THR A 23 -21.13 -1.03 -2.24
CA THR A 23 -20.55 -0.65 -0.93
C THR A 23 -19.11 -1.14 -0.76
N ASP A 24 -18.75 -2.24 -1.44
CA ASP A 24 -17.44 -2.88 -1.32
C ASP A 24 -16.54 -2.63 -2.53
N ALA A 25 -17.15 -2.23 -3.64
CA ALA A 25 -16.50 -2.10 -4.93
C ALA A 25 -15.29 -1.16 -4.87
N ASP A 26 -15.35 -0.06 -4.11
CA ASP A 26 -14.24 0.90 -4.06
C ASP A 26 -12.97 0.29 -3.43
N ALA A 27 -13.12 -0.40 -2.30
CA ALA A 27 -12.02 -1.11 -1.64
C ALA A 27 -11.50 -2.27 -2.49
N LEU A 28 -12.41 -3.01 -3.14
CA LEU A 28 -12.09 -4.12 -4.02
C LEU A 28 -11.31 -3.65 -5.25
N LEU A 29 -11.81 -2.63 -5.95
CA LEU A 29 -11.18 -2.07 -7.14
C LEU A 29 -9.79 -1.51 -6.82
N THR A 30 -9.63 -0.83 -5.68
CA THR A 30 -8.31 -0.37 -5.21
C THR A 30 -7.32 -1.54 -5.09
N ARG A 31 -7.74 -2.66 -4.49
CA ARG A 31 -6.90 -3.86 -4.34
C ARG A 31 -6.60 -4.54 -5.67
N LEU A 32 -7.59 -4.62 -6.55
CA LEU A 32 -7.41 -5.19 -7.90
C LEU A 32 -6.41 -4.36 -8.72
N GLN A 33 -6.43 -3.03 -8.60
CA GLN A 33 -5.44 -2.15 -9.24
C GLN A 33 -4.04 -2.35 -8.67
N ILE A 34 -3.90 -2.55 -7.35
CA ILE A 34 -2.62 -2.90 -6.72
C ILE A 34 -2.11 -4.24 -7.26
N LEU A 35 -2.97 -5.27 -7.34
CA LEU A 35 -2.61 -6.57 -7.90
C LEU A 35 -2.20 -6.44 -9.36
N LYS A 36 -2.90 -5.62 -10.15
CA LYS A 36 -2.54 -5.37 -11.55
C LYS A 36 -1.16 -4.71 -11.68
N ALA A 37 -0.86 -3.72 -10.85
CA ALA A 37 0.47 -3.11 -10.81
C ALA A 37 1.57 -4.14 -10.46
N GLU A 38 1.31 -5.06 -9.51
CA GLU A 38 2.21 -6.17 -9.18
C GLU A 38 2.39 -7.14 -10.37
N GLU A 39 1.35 -7.40 -11.16
CA GLU A 39 1.43 -8.27 -12.36
C GLU A 39 2.36 -7.65 -13.41
N THR A 40 2.18 -6.34 -13.65
CA THR A 40 3.02 -5.58 -14.57
C THR A 40 4.49 -5.55 -14.12
N THR A 41 4.77 -5.38 -12.82
CA THR A 41 6.15 -5.38 -12.32
C THR A 41 6.79 -6.77 -12.31
N LEU A 42 6.02 -7.83 -12.06
CA LEU A 42 6.51 -9.21 -12.18
C LEU A 42 6.87 -9.56 -13.64
N ALA A 43 6.02 -9.21 -14.60
CA ALA A 43 6.31 -9.40 -16.02
C ALA A 43 7.57 -8.63 -16.46
N ALA A 44 7.76 -7.40 -15.98
CA ALA A 44 8.98 -6.65 -16.21
C ALA A 44 10.21 -7.32 -15.56
N ALA A 45 10.05 -7.87 -14.35
CA ALA A 45 11.12 -8.57 -13.64
C ALA A 45 11.55 -9.89 -14.32
N GLU A 46 10.71 -10.53 -15.12
CA GLU A 46 11.07 -11.72 -15.90
C GLU A 46 12.06 -11.40 -17.04
N THR A 47 11.93 -10.21 -17.65
CA THR A 47 12.76 -9.79 -18.79
C THR A 47 14.01 -9.03 -18.40
N ALA A 48 14.05 -8.46 -17.19
CA ALA A 48 15.20 -7.72 -16.69
C ALA A 48 16.43 -8.64 -16.43
N PRO A 49 17.66 -8.11 -16.32
CA PRO A 49 18.85 -8.90 -15.99
C PRO A 49 18.84 -9.38 -14.52
N ILE A 50 19.55 -10.50 -14.25
CA ILE A 50 19.77 -10.99 -12.89
C ILE A 50 20.64 -9.98 -12.15
N THR A 51 20.26 -9.60 -10.93
CA THR A 51 20.95 -8.53 -10.19
C THR A 51 21.33 -8.97 -8.78
N VAL A 52 22.60 -8.76 -8.41
CA VAL A 52 23.08 -8.83 -7.02
C VAL A 52 23.32 -7.40 -6.54
N ALA A 53 22.63 -6.96 -5.49
CA ALA A 53 22.85 -5.62 -4.94
C ALA A 53 23.72 -5.62 -3.69
N LEU A 54 24.53 -4.58 -3.56
CA LEU A 54 25.27 -4.22 -2.36
C LEU A 54 24.50 -3.13 -1.62
N TYR A 55 24.22 -3.34 -0.33
CA TYR A 55 23.44 -2.41 0.47
C TYR A 55 23.96 -2.30 1.90
N GLY A 56 24.11 -1.08 2.39
CA GLY A 56 24.52 -0.82 3.77
C GLY A 56 25.37 0.43 3.90
N HIS A 57 25.79 0.73 5.13
CA HIS A 57 26.44 1.99 5.47
C HIS A 57 27.96 2.00 5.20
N SER A 58 28.62 0.84 5.10
CA SER A 58 30.07 0.77 4.88
C SER A 58 30.42 0.89 3.39
N GLN A 59 30.79 2.09 2.93
CA GLN A 59 31.29 2.30 1.56
C GLN A 59 32.54 1.48 1.30
N ALA A 60 33.48 1.40 2.26
CA ALA A 60 34.70 0.62 2.10
C ALA A 60 34.42 -0.88 1.88
N ALA A 61 33.42 -1.44 2.57
CA ALA A 61 33.00 -2.83 2.35
C ALA A 61 32.38 -3.03 0.96
N LYS A 62 31.54 -2.09 0.50
CA LYS A 62 30.96 -2.13 -0.85
C LYS A 62 32.04 -2.01 -1.92
N ALA A 63 33.01 -1.10 -1.77
CA ALA A 63 34.15 -0.95 -2.67
C ALA A 63 34.97 -2.25 -2.78
N HIS A 64 35.23 -2.91 -1.64
CA HIS A 64 35.93 -4.19 -1.59
C HIS A 64 35.19 -5.28 -2.39
N LEU A 65 33.87 -5.39 -2.22
CA LEU A 65 33.05 -6.34 -2.97
C LEU A 65 32.90 -5.96 -4.45
N LEU A 66 32.76 -4.68 -4.79
CA LEU A 66 32.74 -4.22 -6.18
C LEU A 66 34.03 -4.56 -6.91
N SER A 67 35.18 -4.30 -6.28
CA SER A 67 36.48 -4.73 -6.83
C SER A 67 36.54 -6.25 -6.97
N ALA A 68 36.04 -7.01 -6.01
CA ALA A 68 36.05 -8.47 -6.08
C ALA A 68 35.18 -9.02 -7.23
N LEU A 69 34.00 -8.45 -7.45
CA LEU A 69 32.97 -8.99 -8.35
C LEU A 69 33.06 -8.44 -9.78
N CYS A 70 33.62 -7.23 -9.96
CA CYS A 70 33.66 -6.53 -11.24
C CYS A 70 35.09 -6.28 -11.77
N SER A 71 36.15 -6.56 -11.01
CA SER A 71 37.52 -6.27 -11.49
C SER A 71 38.07 -7.32 -12.45
N SER A 72 39.02 -6.88 -13.27
CA SER A 72 39.77 -7.71 -14.22
C SER A 72 40.91 -8.52 -13.58
N GLY A 73 40.85 -8.82 -12.28
CA GLY A 73 41.92 -9.48 -11.51
C GLY A 73 43.08 -8.55 -11.07
N ASN A 74 43.19 -7.34 -11.64
CA ASN A 74 44.21 -6.34 -11.29
C ASN A 74 43.72 -5.27 -10.29
N GLY A 75 42.53 -5.47 -9.70
CA GLY A 75 41.91 -4.51 -8.77
C GLY A 75 41.37 -3.23 -9.42
N ARG A 76 41.35 -3.15 -10.76
CA ARG A 76 40.74 -2.05 -11.52
C ARG A 76 39.34 -2.45 -11.99
N LEU A 77 38.42 -1.50 -11.96
CA LEU A 77 37.05 -1.67 -12.44
C LEU A 77 36.87 -0.79 -13.67
N LEU A 78 37.02 -1.40 -14.85
CA LEU A 78 37.00 -0.71 -16.13
C LEU A 78 35.57 -0.58 -16.65
N VAL A 79 35.15 0.66 -16.89
CA VAL A 79 33.84 1.06 -17.42
C VAL A 79 34.01 1.57 -18.85
N ASN A 80 33.21 1.02 -19.75
CA ASN A 80 33.17 1.42 -21.15
C ASN A 80 32.17 2.57 -21.34
N THR A 81 32.66 3.69 -21.87
CA THR A 81 31.89 4.93 -22.05
C THR A 81 31.88 5.38 -23.51
N GLY A 82 31.77 4.43 -24.45
CA GLY A 82 31.94 4.69 -25.89
C GLY A 82 33.41 4.59 -26.28
N GLY A 83 33.93 5.62 -26.92
CA GLY A 83 35.33 5.74 -27.32
C GLY A 83 36.37 5.80 -26.19
N LYS A 84 36.00 5.69 -24.91
CA LYS A 84 36.92 5.68 -23.76
C LYS A 84 36.58 4.57 -22.76
N THR A 85 37.62 3.92 -22.24
CA THR A 85 37.55 3.05 -21.07
C THR A 85 38.09 3.80 -19.86
N LEU A 86 37.30 3.87 -18.79
CA LEU A 86 37.63 4.61 -17.56
C LEU A 86 37.65 3.66 -16.37
N ASP A 87 38.67 3.78 -15.51
CA ASP A 87 38.67 3.07 -14.23
C ASP A 87 37.78 3.80 -13.21
N TYR A 88 36.78 3.11 -12.67
CA TYR A 88 35.77 3.66 -11.79
C TYR A 88 36.36 4.24 -10.50
N PHE A 89 37.29 3.54 -9.86
CA PHE A 89 37.86 3.95 -8.56
C PHE A 89 38.87 5.10 -8.67
N SER A 90 39.30 5.48 -9.87
CA SER A 90 40.28 6.56 -10.08
C SER A 90 39.75 7.74 -10.88
N HIS A 91 38.87 7.50 -11.87
CA HIS A 91 38.36 8.55 -12.76
C HIS A 91 36.91 8.95 -12.47
N LEU A 92 36.05 8.01 -12.04
CA LEU A 92 34.60 8.28 -11.90
C LEU A 92 34.19 8.58 -10.46
N ASN A 93 34.62 7.76 -9.49
CA ASN A 93 34.30 7.93 -8.08
C ASN A 93 35.50 7.55 -7.19
N PRO A 94 36.52 8.42 -7.10
CA PRO A 94 37.67 8.21 -6.24
C PRO A 94 37.28 7.97 -4.79
N GLY A 95 37.87 6.93 -4.19
CA GLY A 95 37.56 6.55 -2.80
C GLY A 95 36.18 5.90 -2.59
N HIS A 96 35.42 5.69 -3.67
CA HIS A 96 34.06 5.15 -3.62
C HIS A 96 33.16 5.92 -2.65
N SER A 97 33.09 7.24 -2.85
CA SER A 97 32.21 8.12 -2.10
C SER A 97 30.75 7.74 -2.31
N LEU A 98 29.91 8.08 -1.32
CA LEU A 98 28.47 7.90 -1.40
C LEU A 98 27.91 8.62 -2.63
N THR A 99 27.04 7.94 -3.38
CA THR A 99 26.42 8.49 -4.60
C THR A 99 25.00 9.01 -4.35
N ARG A 100 24.53 9.89 -5.24
CA ARG A 100 23.15 10.39 -5.25
C ARG A 100 22.14 9.38 -5.83
N MET A 101 22.59 8.30 -6.46
CA MET A 101 21.76 7.35 -7.21
C MET A 101 22.36 5.94 -7.16
N ALA A 102 21.56 4.92 -7.50
CA ALA A 102 22.07 3.56 -7.63
C ALA A 102 23.01 3.44 -8.83
N LEU A 103 24.06 2.62 -8.71
CA LEU A 103 24.98 2.33 -9.81
C LEU A 103 24.82 0.88 -10.24
N ARG A 104 24.46 0.66 -11.51
CA ARG A 104 24.38 -0.67 -12.10
C ARG A 104 25.62 -0.93 -12.93
N PHE A 105 26.44 -1.87 -12.51
CA PHE A 105 27.57 -2.39 -13.27
C PHE A 105 27.10 -3.59 -14.08
N SER A 106 27.11 -3.46 -15.41
CA SER A 106 26.60 -4.49 -16.32
C SER A 106 27.62 -4.83 -17.39
N HIS A 107 27.95 -6.11 -17.54
CA HIS A 107 28.83 -6.59 -18.60
C HIS A 107 28.08 -6.94 -19.91
N THR A 108 26.74 -6.95 -19.86
CA THR A 108 25.88 -7.24 -21.02
C THR A 108 25.27 -5.99 -21.64
N ALA A 109 25.32 -4.86 -20.93
CA ALA A 109 24.86 -3.59 -21.44
C ALA A 109 25.68 -3.16 -22.67
N ALA A 110 25.00 -2.91 -23.77
CA ALA A 110 25.62 -2.37 -24.96
C ALA A 110 26.13 -0.96 -24.68
N VAL A 111 27.31 -0.65 -25.21
CA VAL A 111 27.82 0.72 -25.20
C VAL A 111 26.94 1.56 -26.12
N ALA A 112 26.34 2.59 -25.54
CA ALA A 112 25.51 3.56 -26.24
C ALA A 112 26.31 4.39 -27.27
N ASP A 113 25.59 5.15 -28.10
CA ASP A 113 26.14 6.20 -28.98
C ASP A 113 27.28 6.98 -28.29
N ASP A 114 28.42 7.12 -28.98
CA ASP A 114 29.63 7.81 -28.51
C ASP A 114 29.35 9.25 -28.05
N ALA A 115 28.33 9.92 -28.60
CA ALA A 115 27.96 11.28 -28.19
C ALA A 115 27.26 11.32 -26.82
N PHE A 116 26.44 10.31 -26.51
CA PHE A 116 25.65 10.21 -25.28
C PHE A 116 25.82 8.81 -24.66
N PRO A 117 27.02 8.50 -24.13
CA PRO A 117 27.37 7.15 -23.73
C PRO A 117 26.72 6.72 -22.41
N LEU A 118 26.18 7.66 -21.61
CA LEU A 118 25.56 7.35 -20.33
C LEU A 118 24.09 6.98 -20.52
N ARG A 119 23.62 6.00 -19.73
CA ARG A 119 22.19 5.67 -19.60
C ARG A 119 21.73 5.93 -18.18
N LEU A 120 20.81 6.87 -18.04
CA LEU A 120 20.18 7.26 -16.78
C LEU A 120 18.76 6.73 -16.76
N ARG A 121 18.41 6.01 -15.70
CA ARG A 121 17.02 5.65 -15.41
C ARG A 121 16.41 6.71 -14.50
N ILE A 122 15.42 7.43 -15.00
CA ILE A 122 14.71 8.48 -14.27
C ILE A 122 13.43 7.95 -13.61
N MET A 123 13.01 8.60 -12.53
CA MET A 123 11.80 8.24 -11.80
C MET A 123 10.52 8.62 -12.56
N ARG A 124 9.44 7.89 -12.30
CA ARG A 124 8.08 8.27 -12.71
C ARG A 124 7.48 9.31 -11.76
N GLU A 125 6.42 9.99 -12.20
CA GLU A 125 5.68 10.95 -11.36
C GLU A 125 5.21 10.29 -10.04
N ALA A 126 4.68 9.07 -10.09
CA ALA A 126 4.26 8.34 -8.89
C ALA A 126 5.42 7.95 -7.95
N GLU A 127 6.59 7.64 -8.49
CA GLU A 127 7.80 7.37 -7.71
C GLU A 127 8.31 8.65 -7.03
N LEU A 128 8.27 9.78 -7.74
CA LEU A 128 8.56 11.10 -7.18
C LEU A 128 7.60 11.44 -6.02
N VAL A 129 6.30 11.14 -6.14
CA VAL A 129 5.34 11.30 -5.04
C VAL A 129 5.74 10.46 -3.81
N GLN A 130 6.16 9.21 -3.99
CA GLN A 130 6.62 8.37 -2.89
C GLN A 130 7.85 8.95 -2.18
N VAL A 131 8.82 9.52 -2.93
CA VAL A 131 10.00 10.19 -2.34
C VAL A 131 9.58 11.39 -1.49
N PHE A 132 8.68 12.23 -1.98
CA PHE A 132 8.18 13.39 -1.24
C PHE A 132 7.38 12.99 0.00
N MET A 133 6.60 11.92 -0.06
CA MET A 133 5.93 11.35 1.11
C MET A 133 6.94 10.88 2.16
N ALA A 134 7.97 10.13 1.74
CA ALA A 134 9.01 9.64 2.65
C ALA A 134 9.79 10.79 3.29
N HIS A 135 10.04 11.86 2.53
CA HIS A 135 10.69 13.07 3.00
C HIS A 135 9.82 13.83 4.01
N ALA A 136 8.55 14.05 3.69
CA ALA A 136 7.58 14.74 4.57
C ALA A 136 7.45 14.05 5.93
N GLN A 137 7.47 12.72 5.98
CA GLN A 137 7.40 11.96 7.25
C GLN A 137 8.59 12.22 8.19
N GLN A 138 9.73 12.70 7.68
CA GLN A 138 10.88 13.08 8.51
C GLN A 138 10.81 14.53 9.00
N GLN A 139 9.92 15.35 8.43
CA GLN A 139 9.81 16.77 8.79
C GLN A 139 8.85 16.99 9.96
N PRO A 140 9.20 17.84 10.93
CA PRO A 140 8.28 18.25 11.99
C PRO A 140 7.16 19.11 11.39
N GLY A 141 5.91 18.85 11.80
CA GLY A 141 4.76 19.70 11.45
C GLY A 141 3.97 19.28 10.21
N VAL A 142 4.28 18.14 9.58
CA VAL A 142 3.37 17.53 8.59
C VAL A 142 2.17 16.94 9.33
N HIS A 143 1.01 17.57 9.14
CA HIS A 143 -0.25 17.10 9.72
C HIS A 143 -1.08 16.39 8.64
N GLN A 144 -1.71 15.29 9.02
CA GLN A 144 -2.68 14.58 8.18
C GLN A 144 -3.88 15.49 7.89
N VAL A 145 -4.24 15.59 6.61
CA VAL A 145 -5.42 16.34 6.19
C VAL A 145 -6.68 15.54 6.54
N SER A 146 -7.70 16.21 7.08
CA SER A 146 -8.94 15.52 7.47
C SER A 146 -9.73 15.03 6.24
N ASN A 147 -10.48 13.94 6.40
CA ASN A 147 -11.30 13.38 5.31
C ASN A 147 -12.32 14.37 4.73
N ALA A 148 -12.86 15.26 5.56
CA ALA A 148 -13.77 16.29 5.11
C ALA A 148 -13.09 17.25 4.11
N VAL A 149 -11.84 17.65 4.39
CA VAL A 149 -11.06 18.50 3.49
C VAL A 149 -10.69 17.75 2.21
N VAL A 150 -10.20 16.51 2.33
CA VAL A 150 -9.87 15.67 1.16
C VAL A 150 -11.10 15.51 0.25
N SER A 151 -12.26 15.19 0.82
CA SER A 151 -13.52 15.05 0.07
C SER A 151 -13.96 16.37 -0.59
N ALA A 152 -13.84 17.50 0.11
CA ALA A 152 -14.17 18.81 -0.46
C ALA A 152 -13.26 19.18 -1.65
N ARG A 153 -11.95 18.88 -1.54
CA ARG A 153 -10.96 19.13 -2.60
C ARG A 153 -11.20 18.24 -3.81
N LEU A 154 -11.42 16.94 -3.62
CA LEU A 154 -11.75 16.01 -4.71
C LEU A 154 -13.01 16.46 -5.47
N ARG A 155 -14.05 16.92 -4.75
CA ARG A 155 -15.26 17.49 -5.36
C ARG A 155 -14.95 18.71 -6.24
N ALA A 156 -14.07 19.60 -5.80
CA ALA A 156 -13.66 20.76 -6.60
C ALA A 156 -12.87 20.35 -7.85
N TRP A 157 -11.97 19.37 -7.74
CA TRP A 157 -11.15 18.91 -8.86
C TRP A 157 -11.89 18.07 -9.89
N HIS A 158 -13.06 17.51 -9.56
CA HIS A 158 -13.93 16.91 -10.56
C HIS A 158 -14.30 17.88 -11.69
N ALA A 159 -14.37 19.19 -11.41
CA ALA A 159 -14.60 20.21 -12.44
C ALA A 159 -13.38 20.46 -13.35
N LEU A 160 -12.18 20.05 -12.92
CA LEU A 160 -10.92 20.17 -13.66
C LEU A 160 -10.55 18.89 -14.43
N ARG A 161 -11.44 17.90 -14.44
CA ARG A 161 -11.23 16.61 -15.08
C ARG A 161 -11.19 16.75 -16.60
N GLN A 162 -10.14 16.21 -17.21
CA GLN A 162 -10.01 16.07 -18.65
C GLN A 162 -10.85 14.90 -19.20
N SER A 163 -11.27 15.03 -20.45
CA SER A 163 -12.05 14.00 -21.16
C SER A 163 -11.22 12.73 -21.36
N GLN A 164 -9.95 12.89 -21.74
CA GLN A 164 -8.96 11.84 -21.90
C GLN A 164 -7.96 11.84 -20.72
N PRO A 165 -7.37 10.67 -20.37
CA PRO A 165 -6.27 10.63 -19.41
C PRO A 165 -5.10 11.49 -19.86
N ALA A 166 -4.54 12.28 -18.96
CA ALA A 166 -3.33 13.05 -19.19
C ALA A 166 -2.10 12.14 -19.06
N PRO A 167 -1.03 12.37 -19.83
CA PRO A 167 0.19 11.59 -19.71
C PRO A 167 0.86 11.79 -18.35
N GLY A 168 1.57 10.75 -17.88
CA GLY A 168 2.44 10.79 -16.70
C GLY A 168 2.03 9.85 -15.56
N VAL A 169 0.73 9.67 -15.33
CA VAL A 169 0.21 8.84 -14.22
C VAL A 169 -0.97 7.99 -14.68
N SER A 170 -0.91 6.69 -14.43
CA SER A 170 -2.00 5.74 -14.66
C SER A 170 -2.79 5.43 -13.38
N GLU A 171 -3.93 4.72 -13.51
CA GLU A 171 -4.68 4.21 -12.36
C GLU A 171 -3.84 3.25 -11.49
N GLU A 172 -2.99 2.43 -12.12
CA GLU A 172 -2.05 1.53 -11.45
C GLU A 172 -1.03 2.32 -10.63
N ASP A 173 -0.46 3.38 -11.20
CA ASP A 173 0.51 4.23 -10.52
C ASP A 173 -0.09 4.86 -9.25
N VAL A 174 -1.32 5.38 -9.31
CA VAL A 174 -2.00 5.93 -8.12
C VAL A 174 -2.26 4.83 -7.07
N ALA A 175 -2.60 3.62 -7.49
CA ALA A 175 -2.79 2.49 -6.58
C ALA A 175 -1.48 2.08 -5.89
N THR A 176 -0.33 2.15 -6.57
CA THR A 176 0.98 1.94 -5.94
C THR A 176 1.31 3.01 -4.90
N VAL A 177 0.98 4.28 -5.17
CA VAL A 177 1.12 5.38 -4.20
C VAL A 177 0.23 5.13 -2.98
N ALA A 178 -1.02 4.70 -3.19
CA ALA A 178 -1.95 4.35 -2.11
C ALA A 178 -1.40 3.22 -1.22
N ARG A 179 -0.85 2.17 -1.84
CA ARG A 179 -0.18 1.08 -1.11
C ARG A 179 1.01 1.59 -0.31
N TYR A 180 1.90 2.36 -0.93
CA TYR A 180 3.10 2.89 -0.27
C TYR A 180 2.73 3.80 0.92
N TRP A 181 1.71 4.65 0.77
CA TRP A 181 1.20 5.50 1.84
C TRP A 181 0.71 4.69 3.05
N ARG A 182 -0.04 3.61 2.80
CA ARG A 182 -0.52 2.70 3.86
C ARG A 182 0.62 1.96 4.57
N GLU A 183 1.67 1.60 3.84
CA GLU A 183 2.83 0.89 4.40
C GLU A 183 3.75 1.77 5.26
N MET A 184 3.78 3.07 4.97
CA MET A 184 4.61 4.06 5.66
C MET A 184 3.88 4.78 6.80
N THR A 185 2.56 4.97 6.66
CA THR A 185 1.74 5.71 7.64
C THR A 185 1.18 4.77 8.71
N PRO A 186 1.40 5.03 10.01
CA PRO A 186 0.78 4.27 11.09
C PRO A 186 -0.75 4.23 10.97
N ALA A 187 -1.37 3.08 11.25
CA ALA A 187 -2.83 2.89 11.18
C ALA A 187 -3.69 4.03 11.80
N PRO A 188 -3.41 4.57 13.00
CA PRO A 188 -4.25 5.65 13.57
C PRO A 188 -4.15 6.97 12.79
N GLN A 189 -3.10 7.14 11.98
CA GLN A 189 -2.89 8.31 11.16
C GLN A 189 -3.41 8.10 9.73
N GLN A 190 -3.92 6.92 9.36
CA GLN A 190 -4.43 6.69 8.01
C GLN A 190 -5.80 7.35 7.82
N GLY A 191 -5.81 8.67 7.56
CA GLY A 191 -7.03 9.44 7.34
C GLY A 191 -7.80 8.97 6.11
N ILE A 192 -7.14 8.88 4.95
CA ILE A 192 -7.76 8.62 3.64
C ILE A 192 -8.32 7.19 3.57
N ASP A 193 -9.65 7.09 3.48
CA ASP A 193 -10.38 5.83 3.39
C ASP A 193 -10.35 5.19 1.98
N ASP A 194 -10.87 3.96 1.85
CA ASP A 194 -10.89 3.22 0.58
C ASP A 194 -11.68 3.95 -0.52
N ARG A 195 -12.74 4.69 -0.15
CA ARG A 195 -13.59 5.42 -1.10
C ARG A 195 -12.85 6.63 -1.67
N LEU A 196 -12.16 7.39 -0.82
CA LEU A 196 -11.35 8.52 -1.24
C LEU A 196 -10.21 8.03 -2.13
N TRP A 197 -9.49 6.97 -1.73
CA TRP A 197 -8.45 6.38 -2.58
C TRP A 197 -8.96 5.97 -3.95
N GLN A 198 -10.14 5.37 -4.03
CA GLN A 198 -10.73 5.01 -5.32
C GLN A 198 -11.09 6.25 -6.17
N GLN A 199 -11.50 7.35 -5.55
CA GLN A 199 -11.67 8.62 -6.26
C GLN A 199 -10.34 9.18 -6.76
N PHE A 200 -9.26 9.11 -5.97
CA PHE A 200 -7.91 9.47 -6.44
C PHE A 200 -7.51 8.65 -7.65
N ILE A 201 -7.67 7.32 -7.59
CA ILE A 201 -7.33 6.40 -8.68
C ILE A 201 -8.04 6.78 -9.98
N GLN A 202 -9.31 7.15 -9.92
CA GLN A 202 -10.09 7.52 -11.11
C GLN A 202 -9.84 8.96 -11.60
N LEU A 203 -9.58 9.89 -10.67
CA LEU A 203 -9.52 11.32 -10.97
C LEU A 203 -8.12 11.79 -11.35
N VAL A 204 -7.09 11.42 -10.59
CA VAL A 204 -5.72 11.94 -10.76
C VAL A 204 -5.15 11.71 -12.17
N PRO A 205 -5.31 10.53 -12.81
CA PRO A 205 -4.85 10.31 -14.17
C PRO A 205 -5.51 11.23 -15.21
N ARG A 206 -6.61 11.90 -14.85
CA ARG A 206 -7.37 12.80 -15.72
C ARG A 206 -7.21 14.27 -15.33
N LEU A 207 -6.28 14.59 -14.43
CA LEU A 207 -5.95 15.95 -14.05
C LEU A 207 -4.70 16.43 -14.78
N GLU A 208 -4.65 17.71 -15.10
CA GLU A 208 -3.43 18.38 -15.55
C GLU A 208 -2.38 18.44 -14.44
N LEU A 209 -1.11 18.59 -14.82
CA LEU A 209 0.02 18.52 -13.88
C LEU A 209 -0.13 19.47 -12.67
N GLY A 210 -0.58 20.71 -12.89
CA GLY A 210 -0.82 21.66 -11.80
C GLY A 210 -1.94 21.23 -10.84
N ALA A 211 -3.00 20.59 -11.35
CA ALA A 211 -4.06 20.03 -10.51
C ALA A 211 -3.60 18.75 -9.79
N ARG A 212 -2.76 17.92 -10.44
CA ARG A 212 -2.12 16.76 -9.81
C ARG A 212 -1.23 17.16 -8.64
N ALA A 213 -0.45 18.23 -8.77
CA ALA A 213 0.38 18.76 -7.68
C ALA A 213 -0.47 19.06 -6.43
N ASN A 214 -1.63 19.70 -6.61
CA ASN A 214 -2.55 19.99 -5.51
C ASN A 214 -3.20 18.71 -4.93
N ALA A 215 -3.48 17.70 -5.76
CA ALA A 215 -3.96 16.40 -5.30
C ALA A 215 -2.93 15.69 -4.43
N TRP A 216 -1.67 15.65 -4.87
CA TRP A 216 -0.59 15.04 -4.11
C TRP A 216 -0.20 15.81 -2.86
N ALA A 217 -0.42 17.12 -2.83
CA ALA A 217 -0.19 17.96 -1.65
C ALA A 217 -0.89 17.46 -0.38
N LEU A 218 -2.03 16.78 -0.53
CA LEU A 218 -2.77 16.18 0.58
C LEU A 218 -1.97 15.08 1.31
N LEU A 219 -1.02 14.42 0.64
CA LEU A 219 -0.21 13.34 1.21
C LEU A 219 0.95 13.84 2.08
N TRP A 220 1.29 15.13 2.01
CA TRP A 220 2.31 15.78 2.84
C TRP A 220 1.80 17.06 3.52
N GLY A 221 0.49 17.10 3.84
CA GLY A 221 -0.09 18.13 4.69
C GLY A 221 -0.22 19.52 4.05
N GLU A 222 -0.36 19.60 2.73
CA GLU A 222 -0.50 20.84 1.95
C GLU A 222 0.65 21.84 2.12
N GLN A 223 1.85 21.35 2.45
CA GLN A 223 3.05 22.18 2.52
C GLN A 223 3.40 22.77 1.15
N GLN A 224 3.36 24.10 1.04
CA GLN A 224 3.53 24.80 -0.24
C GLN A 224 4.95 24.64 -0.81
N GLU A 225 5.97 24.60 0.05
CA GLU A 225 7.37 24.44 -0.39
C GLU A 225 7.60 23.07 -1.04
N LEU A 226 7.14 21.99 -0.39
CA LEU A 226 7.18 20.64 -0.96
C LEU A 226 6.37 20.54 -2.26
N THR A 227 5.18 21.14 -2.29
CA THR A 227 4.32 21.10 -3.48
C THR A 227 4.96 21.82 -4.67
N LYS A 228 5.61 22.97 -4.44
CA LYS A 228 6.35 23.70 -5.48
C LYS A 228 7.58 22.92 -5.94
N ALA A 229 8.37 22.37 -5.01
CA ALA A 229 9.54 21.57 -5.34
C ALA A 229 9.15 20.33 -6.17
N TRP A 230 8.07 19.64 -5.78
CA TRP A 230 7.53 18.51 -6.52
C TRP A 230 7.09 18.93 -7.94
N LEU A 231 6.34 20.04 -8.06
CA LEU A 231 5.84 20.51 -9.34
C LEU A 231 6.99 20.86 -10.31
N ASN A 232 8.05 21.50 -9.82
CA ASN A 232 9.23 21.83 -10.63
C ASN A 232 9.89 20.56 -11.18
N LEU A 233 10.05 19.52 -10.35
CA LEU A 233 10.63 18.24 -10.76
C LEU A 233 9.71 17.46 -11.71
N ALA A 234 8.40 17.52 -11.49
CA ALA A 234 7.43 16.86 -12.35
C ALA A 234 7.33 17.53 -13.74
N GLN A 235 7.55 18.85 -13.83
CA GLN A 235 7.69 19.55 -15.11
C GLN A 235 8.91 19.07 -15.89
N VAL A 236 10.05 18.86 -15.23
CA VAL A 236 11.26 18.28 -15.84
C VAL A 236 10.98 16.86 -16.35
N LEU A 237 10.25 16.04 -15.58
CA LEU A 237 9.81 14.72 -16.06
C LEU A 237 8.88 14.83 -17.29
N GLN A 238 7.96 15.78 -17.32
CA GLN A 238 7.06 15.99 -18.45
C GLN A 238 7.82 16.36 -19.73
N GLN A 239 8.93 17.11 -19.62
CA GLN A 239 9.80 17.42 -20.76
C GLN A 239 10.46 16.17 -21.36
N CYS A 240 10.75 15.15 -20.53
CA CYS A 240 11.24 13.85 -20.98
C CYS A 240 10.14 12.93 -21.51
N GLY A 241 8.86 13.33 -21.45
CA GLY A 241 7.74 12.50 -21.88
C GLY A 241 7.46 11.33 -20.91
N THR A 242 7.07 10.17 -21.46
CA THR A 242 6.74 8.97 -20.66
C THR A 242 7.91 7.98 -20.54
N THR A 243 9.10 8.34 -21.01
CA THR A 243 10.28 7.46 -20.99
C THR A 243 10.85 7.35 -19.59
N ARG A 244 11.35 6.16 -19.25
CA ARG A 244 12.08 5.93 -18.01
C ARG A 244 13.59 6.01 -18.18
N GLU A 245 14.07 6.08 -19.41
CA GLU A 245 15.49 6.03 -19.74
C GLU A 245 15.87 7.26 -20.56
N VAL A 246 17.03 7.82 -20.24
CA VAL A 246 17.56 9.04 -20.85
C VAL A 246 19.04 8.81 -21.15
N ALA A 247 19.45 9.14 -22.37
CA ALA A 247 20.82 9.16 -22.82
C ALA A 247 21.47 10.51 -22.46
N ALA A 248 22.66 10.46 -21.84
CA ALA A 248 23.31 11.65 -21.31
C ALA A 248 24.81 11.71 -21.65
N PRO A 249 25.40 12.91 -21.70
CA PRO A 249 26.80 13.09 -22.08
C PRO A 249 27.75 12.66 -20.97
N LEU A 250 28.95 12.19 -21.35
CA LEU A 250 29.99 11.78 -20.40
C LEU A 250 30.46 12.92 -19.47
N SER A 251 30.25 14.18 -19.86
CA SER A 251 30.56 15.37 -19.07
C SER A 251 29.84 15.45 -17.73
N LEU A 252 28.81 14.61 -17.50
CA LEU A 252 28.16 14.47 -16.20
C LEU A 252 29.03 13.77 -15.16
N LEU A 253 29.99 12.95 -15.58
CA LEU A 253 30.83 12.17 -14.69
C LEU A 253 32.27 12.65 -14.66
N ILE A 254 32.78 13.19 -15.76
CA ILE A 254 34.16 13.66 -15.86
C ILE A 254 34.26 14.99 -16.60
N ASP A 255 35.28 15.77 -16.29
CA ASP A 255 35.63 16.98 -17.01
C ASP A 255 36.50 16.70 -18.26
N SER A 256 36.95 17.77 -18.91
CA SER A 256 37.83 17.67 -20.09
C SER A 256 39.21 17.08 -19.79
N PHE A 257 39.65 17.09 -18.53
CA PHE A 257 40.92 16.53 -18.04
C PHE A 257 40.76 15.12 -17.46
N THR A 258 39.60 14.48 -17.64
CA THR A 258 39.28 13.15 -17.09
C THR A 258 39.29 13.08 -15.56
N LEU A 259 39.08 14.23 -14.91
CA LEU A 259 38.84 14.31 -13.47
C LEU A 259 37.34 14.20 -13.18
N PRO A 260 36.93 13.66 -12.02
CA PRO A 260 35.52 13.55 -11.66
C PRO A 260 34.81 14.90 -11.71
N ALA A 261 33.64 14.93 -12.35
CA ALA A 261 32.77 16.10 -12.34
C ALA A 261 32.10 16.26 -10.97
N GLU A 262 31.97 17.52 -10.53
CA GLU A 262 31.43 17.81 -9.20
C GLU A 262 29.89 17.72 -9.14
N GLY A 263 29.37 17.19 -8.03
CA GLY A 263 27.97 17.35 -7.61
C GLY A 263 26.92 16.44 -8.28
N PHE A 264 27.13 15.96 -9.51
CA PHE A 264 26.12 15.11 -10.18
C PHE A 264 26.07 13.70 -9.60
N LEU A 265 27.20 13.01 -9.55
CA LEU A 265 27.30 11.64 -9.02
C LEU A 265 27.37 11.62 -7.49
N THR A 266 28.24 12.45 -6.91
CA THR A 266 28.49 12.53 -5.45
C THR A 266 27.83 13.78 -4.85
N PRO A 267 27.38 13.75 -3.58
CA PRO A 267 26.66 14.85 -2.95
C PRO A 267 27.60 15.90 -2.30
N GLU A 268 28.81 16.10 -2.82
CA GLU A 268 29.79 17.03 -2.23
C GLU A 268 29.37 18.49 -2.38
N CYS A 269 28.77 18.82 -3.53
CA CYS A 269 28.13 20.10 -3.81
C CYS A 269 26.82 19.86 -4.56
N GLU A 270 25.97 20.88 -4.62
CA GLU A 270 24.82 20.87 -5.53
C GLU A 270 25.29 21.12 -6.96
N PRO A 271 24.85 20.31 -7.94
CA PRO A 271 25.28 20.50 -9.32
C PRO A 271 24.58 21.71 -9.94
N GLU A 272 25.37 22.60 -10.53
CA GLU A 272 24.90 23.85 -11.16
C GLU A 272 24.94 23.76 -12.70
N GLY A 273 23.96 24.38 -13.36
CA GLY A 273 23.88 24.47 -14.82
C GLY A 273 22.85 23.53 -15.44
N GLU A 274 22.92 23.43 -16.77
CA GLU A 274 22.04 22.61 -17.59
C GLU A 274 22.84 21.62 -18.44
N THR A 275 22.20 20.52 -18.81
CA THR A 275 22.76 19.51 -19.70
C THR A 275 21.73 19.10 -20.75
N VAL A 276 22.22 18.77 -21.94
CA VAL A 276 21.40 18.26 -23.03
C VAL A 276 21.34 16.75 -22.91
N VAL A 277 20.13 16.20 -22.94
CA VAL A 277 19.89 14.76 -22.88
C VAL A 277 18.87 14.33 -23.92
N HIS A 278 18.87 13.04 -24.25
CA HIS A 278 17.92 12.46 -25.19
C HIS A 278 17.05 11.42 -24.49
N PRO A 279 15.71 11.59 -24.42
CA PRO A 279 14.81 10.53 -23.99
C PRO A 279 14.99 9.29 -24.87
N VAL A 280 14.92 8.09 -24.28
CA VAL A 280 15.08 6.83 -25.00
C VAL A 280 13.76 6.08 -25.05
N VAL A 281 13.23 5.87 -26.26
CA VAL A 281 12.00 5.10 -26.52
C VAL A 281 12.36 3.89 -27.38
N ASN A 282 12.06 2.68 -26.91
CA ASN A 282 12.34 1.44 -27.64
C ASN A 282 13.80 1.30 -28.12
N GLY A 283 14.76 1.91 -27.41
CA GLY A 283 16.19 1.91 -27.75
C GLY A 283 16.62 3.03 -28.72
N GLU A 284 15.70 3.83 -29.24
CA GLU A 284 15.99 4.97 -30.12
C GLU A 284 16.05 6.28 -29.34
N LEU A 285 16.94 7.19 -29.77
CA LEU A 285 17.11 8.51 -29.19
C LEU A 285 16.06 9.48 -29.77
N GLU A 286 15.24 10.05 -28.91
CA GLU A 286 14.28 11.10 -29.25
C GLU A 286 14.94 12.48 -29.31
N ASN A 287 14.14 13.52 -29.56
CA ASN A 287 14.61 14.90 -29.58
C ASN A 287 15.33 15.31 -28.29
N ALA A 288 16.42 16.05 -28.46
CA ALA A 288 17.23 16.56 -27.36
C ALA A 288 16.43 17.54 -26.47
N VAL A 289 16.63 17.44 -25.16
CA VAL A 289 16.02 18.30 -24.14
C VAL A 289 17.10 18.86 -23.23
N SER A 290 17.06 20.17 -22.95
CA SER A 290 17.95 20.80 -21.96
C SER A 290 17.31 20.73 -20.57
N LEU A 291 17.99 20.10 -19.62
CA LEU A 291 17.49 19.91 -18.26
C LEU A 291 18.45 20.51 -17.21
N PRO A 292 17.94 21.10 -16.12
CA PRO A 292 18.77 21.48 -14.98
C PRO A 292 19.46 20.27 -14.34
N LEU A 293 20.77 20.38 -14.08
CA LEU A 293 21.56 19.28 -13.53
C LEU A 293 21.10 18.83 -12.14
N SER A 294 20.70 19.76 -11.28
CA SER A 294 20.16 19.47 -9.95
C SER A 294 18.85 18.67 -10.03
N ALA A 295 17.96 19.03 -10.95
CA ALA A 295 16.73 18.29 -11.19
C ALA A 295 17.03 16.89 -11.76
N LEU A 296 17.90 16.79 -12.77
CA LEU A 296 18.27 15.50 -13.37
C LEU A 296 18.93 14.56 -12.35
N GLY A 297 19.88 15.06 -11.55
CA GLY A 297 20.55 14.28 -10.51
C GLY A 297 19.59 13.80 -9.42
N LEU A 298 18.61 14.62 -9.04
CA LEU A 298 17.56 14.19 -8.11
C LEU A 298 16.60 13.18 -8.74
N LEU A 299 16.17 13.38 -9.99
CA LEU A 299 15.24 12.50 -10.70
C LEU A 299 15.85 11.16 -11.11
N THR A 300 17.18 11.07 -11.22
CA THR A 300 17.87 9.83 -11.59
C THR A 300 17.83 8.82 -10.43
N VAL A 301 17.28 7.65 -10.72
CA VAL A 301 17.18 6.50 -9.81
C VAL A 301 18.42 5.61 -9.95
N GLU A 302 18.84 5.35 -11.17
CA GLU A 302 19.93 4.43 -11.50
C GLU A 302 20.79 4.99 -12.66
N LEU A 303 22.11 4.84 -12.55
CA LEU A 303 23.06 5.07 -13.64
C LEU A 303 23.66 3.72 -14.05
N VAL A 304 23.55 3.38 -15.33
CA VAL A 304 24.11 2.14 -15.89
C VAL A 304 25.54 2.40 -16.37
N LEU A 305 26.46 1.56 -15.89
CA LEU A 305 27.89 1.59 -16.19
C LEU A 305 28.28 0.26 -16.86
N PRO A 306 28.45 0.25 -18.20
CA PRO A 306 28.90 -0.95 -18.91
C PRO A 306 30.31 -1.34 -18.47
N THR A 307 30.53 -2.57 -17.99
CA THR A 307 31.85 -3.04 -17.54
C THR A 307 32.49 -4.00 -18.54
N GLU A 308 33.82 -3.97 -18.66
CA GLU A 308 34.54 -4.92 -19.54
C GLU A 308 34.53 -6.35 -19.01
N ASN A 309 34.59 -6.49 -17.69
CA ASN A 309 34.73 -7.77 -17.01
C ASN A 309 33.65 -7.91 -15.93
N GLY A 310 33.30 -9.15 -15.62
CA GLY A 310 32.44 -9.55 -14.52
C GLY A 310 32.77 -10.97 -14.13
N VAL A 311 32.80 -11.25 -12.82
CA VAL A 311 33.13 -12.60 -12.32
C VAL A 311 31.94 -13.54 -12.40
N LEU A 312 30.72 -13.00 -12.41
CA LEU A 312 29.47 -13.75 -12.50
C LEU A 312 28.87 -13.61 -13.90
N ASP A 313 28.54 -14.74 -14.53
CA ASP A 313 27.97 -14.78 -15.87
C ASP A 313 26.52 -14.26 -15.89
N ASN A 314 26.23 -13.28 -16.75
CA ASN A 314 24.89 -12.70 -16.95
C ASN A 314 24.22 -12.12 -15.67
N VAL A 315 25.04 -11.70 -14.71
CA VAL A 315 24.62 -11.00 -13.49
C VAL A 315 25.15 -9.56 -13.49
N ASP A 316 24.25 -8.62 -13.23
CA ASP A 316 24.59 -7.23 -12.95
C ASP A 316 24.85 -7.03 -11.46
N ILE A 317 25.81 -6.17 -11.14
CA ILE A 317 26.07 -5.74 -9.75
C ILE A 317 25.47 -4.36 -9.54
N LEU A 318 24.62 -4.23 -8.53
CA LEU A 318 23.95 -2.98 -8.19
C LEU A 318 24.52 -2.42 -6.88
N ASP A 319 25.11 -1.24 -6.91
CA ASP A 319 25.49 -0.53 -5.69
C ASP A 319 24.39 0.44 -5.25
N LEU A 320 23.78 0.18 -4.09
CA LEU A 320 22.74 1.02 -3.52
C LEU A 320 23.33 2.01 -2.51
N PRO A 321 23.11 3.33 -2.67
CA PRO A 321 23.55 4.32 -1.70
C PRO A 321 22.65 4.33 -0.47
N LEU A 322 23.27 4.36 0.72
CA LEU A 322 22.55 4.49 1.99
C LEU A 322 23.17 5.62 2.84
N PRO A 323 22.63 6.86 2.79
CA PRO A 323 23.10 7.95 3.62
C PRO A 323 22.71 7.74 5.08
N ALA A 324 23.65 8.06 5.99
CA ALA A 324 23.38 8.12 7.42
C ALA A 324 22.24 9.11 7.75
N SER A 325 21.51 8.85 8.83
CA SER A 325 20.44 9.75 9.34
C SER A 325 21.02 10.99 10.01
N GLY A 326 20.47 12.17 9.72
CA GLY A 326 20.92 13.45 10.28
C GLY A 326 19.78 14.46 10.42
N GLN A 327 20.03 15.57 11.11
CA GLN A 327 19.06 16.67 11.21
C GLN A 327 19.07 17.51 9.93
N GLY A 328 17.90 18.02 9.51
CA GLY A 328 17.76 18.84 8.30
C GLY A 328 18.02 18.07 7.01
N GLU A 329 17.36 16.93 6.83
CA GLU A 329 17.63 16.05 5.70
C GLU A 329 17.22 16.68 4.37
N GLU A 330 18.13 16.68 3.41
CA GLU A 330 17.85 17.05 2.03
C GLU A 330 17.08 15.94 1.31
N ILE A 331 16.30 16.31 0.30
CA ILE A 331 15.40 15.37 -0.39
C ILE A 331 16.13 14.22 -1.09
N TRP A 332 17.37 14.43 -1.56
CA TRP A 332 18.16 13.36 -2.17
C TRP A 332 18.48 12.24 -1.17
N ARG A 333 18.61 12.54 0.13
CA ARG A 333 18.84 11.51 1.16
C ARG A 333 17.60 10.65 1.34
N SER A 334 16.42 11.28 1.36
CA SER A 334 15.14 10.59 1.39
C SER A 334 14.97 9.71 0.15
N LYS A 335 15.36 10.21 -1.04
CA LYS A 335 15.40 9.41 -2.27
C LYS A 335 16.30 8.17 -2.11
N CYS A 336 17.55 8.32 -1.67
CA CYS A 336 18.47 7.18 -1.54
C CYS A 336 17.93 6.09 -0.60
N ARG A 337 17.30 6.47 0.52
CA ARG A 337 16.67 5.50 1.43
C ARG A 337 15.43 4.84 0.82
N TRP A 338 14.68 5.58 0.01
CA TRP A 338 13.52 5.07 -0.73
C TRP A 338 13.92 4.09 -1.85
N LEU A 339 15.16 4.13 -2.38
CA LEU A 339 15.58 3.25 -3.48
C LEU A 339 15.35 1.77 -3.18
N LEU A 340 15.65 1.29 -1.96
CA LEU A 340 15.43 -0.13 -1.62
C LEU A 340 13.93 -0.50 -1.68
N ASP A 341 13.02 0.39 -1.29
CA ASP A 341 11.58 0.20 -1.47
C ASP A 341 11.18 0.21 -2.94
N SER A 342 11.79 1.09 -3.75
CA SER A 342 11.57 1.12 -5.20
C SER A 342 11.94 -0.20 -5.88
N TYR A 343 13.11 -0.77 -5.55
CA TYR A 343 13.53 -2.07 -6.06
C TYR A 343 12.65 -3.21 -5.51
N ARG A 344 12.26 -3.16 -4.22
CA ARG A 344 11.31 -4.12 -3.64
C ARG A 344 10.00 -4.20 -4.43
N GLN A 345 9.42 -3.05 -4.78
CA GLN A 345 8.18 -2.97 -5.57
C GLN A 345 8.35 -3.54 -7.00
N GLN A 346 9.58 -3.59 -7.50
CA GLN A 346 9.94 -4.17 -8.81
C GLN A 346 10.36 -5.64 -8.71
N HIS A 347 10.24 -6.27 -7.54
CA HIS A 347 10.70 -7.64 -7.27
C HIS A 347 12.19 -7.86 -7.57
N GLN A 348 12.98 -6.80 -7.37
CA GLN A 348 14.43 -6.78 -7.53
C GLN A 348 15.11 -6.20 -6.27
N PRO A 349 16.44 -6.30 -6.13
CA PRO A 349 17.34 -7.22 -6.84
C PRO A 349 17.02 -8.70 -6.56
N ASP A 350 17.72 -9.63 -7.20
CA ASP A 350 17.56 -11.06 -6.94
C ASP A 350 18.19 -11.49 -5.61
N LEU A 351 19.33 -10.88 -5.28
CA LEU A 351 20.10 -11.09 -4.06
C LEU A 351 20.51 -9.74 -3.47
N LEU A 352 20.53 -9.66 -2.14
CA LEU A 352 20.95 -8.47 -1.41
C LEU A 352 22.11 -8.82 -0.46
N LEU A 353 23.29 -8.28 -0.75
CA LEU A 353 24.49 -8.37 0.08
C LEU A 353 24.55 -7.17 1.03
N ILE A 354 24.51 -7.46 2.33
CA ILE A 354 24.48 -6.45 3.39
C ILE A 354 25.91 -6.13 3.84
N CYS A 355 26.26 -4.84 3.75
CA CYS A 355 27.53 -4.22 4.15
C CYS A 355 27.28 -3.22 5.30
N ASN A 356 27.04 -3.73 6.51
CA ASN A 356 26.63 -2.99 7.70
C ASN A 356 25.21 -2.40 7.58
N ALA A 357 24.22 -3.10 8.14
CA ALA A 357 22.80 -2.77 8.03
C ALA A 357 22.39 -1.51 8.80
N ALA A 358 23.11 -1.17 9.87
CA ALA A 358 22.81 -0.02 10.73
C ALA A 358 24.09 0.74 11.08
N ALA A 359 24.06 2.07 11.01
CA ALA A 359 25.18 2.92 11.44
C ALA A 359 25.16 3.21 12.94
N ASN A 360 23.98 3.16 13.58
CA ASN A 360 23.84 3.37 15.02
C ASN A 360 22.70 2.53 15.61
N ARG A 361 22.67 2.43 16.95
CA ARG A 361 21.68 1.61 17.67
C ARG A 361 20.23 2.03 17.45
N ALA A 362 19.97 3.34 17.25
CA ALA A 362 18.61 3.85 17.06
C ALA A 362 18.00 3.41 15.72
N GLN A 363 18.83 3.10 14.72
CA GLN A 363 18.39 2.65 13.40
C GLN A 363 18.06 1.15 13.33
N ILE A 364 18.50 0.33 14.29
CA ILE A 364 18.33 -1.13 14.28
C ILE A 364 16.87 -1.56 13.96
N PRO A 365 15.83 -1.02 14.64
CA PRO A 365 14.45 -1.42 14.35
C PRO A 365 13.96 -0.98 12.96
N ALA A 366 14.44 0.16 12.45
CA ALA A 366 14.07 0.63 11.12
C ALA A 366 14.74 -0.21 10.02
N SER A 367 16.05 -0.50 10.17
CA SER A 367 16.78 -1.37 9.26
C SER A 367 16.19 -2.79 9.23
N ALA A 368 15.91 -3.38 10.39
CA ALA A 368 15.30 -4.72 10.47
C ALA A 368 13.93 -4.76 9.80
N ARG A 369 13.05 -3.76 10.03
CA ARG A 369 11.75 -3.68 9.36
C ARG A 369 11.88 -3.56 7.84
N THR A 370 12.81 -2.74 7.36
CA THR A 370 13.04 -2.54 5.92
C THR A 370 13.51 -3.82 5.25
N LEU A 371 14.50 -4.51 5.83
CA LEU A 371 15.01 -5.77 5.32
C LEU A 371 13.98 -6.91 5.41
N MET A 372 13.19 -6.98 6.50
CA MET A 372 12.09 -7.94 6.61
C MET A 372 11.04 -7.74 5.53
N LYS A 373 10.65 -6.49 5.24
CA LYS A 373 9.72 -6.17 4.15
C LYS A 373 10.28 -6.61 2.80
N TRP A 374 11.56 -6.29 2.53
CA TRP A 374 12.23 -6.70 1.30
C TRP A 374 12.24 -8.23 1.13
N VAL A 375 12.67 -8.99 2.14
CA VAL A 375 12.68 -10.46 2.08
C VAL A 375 11.27 -11.02 1.89
N SER A 376 10.28 -10.49 2.61
CA SER A 376 8.90 -11.01 2.56
C SER A 376 8.22 -10.81 1.20
N ASP A 377 8.61 -9.77 0.46
CA ASP A 377 7.99 -9.41 -0.82
C ASP A 377 8.77 -9.91 -2.04
N THR A 378 10.07 -10.17 -1.89
CA THR A 378 10.94 -10.62 -2.99
C THR A 378 11.37 -12.08 -2.88
N GLN A 379 11.38 -12.67 -1.68
CA GLN A 379 11.88 -14.03 -1.41
C GLN A 379 10.76 -14.94 -0.83
N PRO A 380 9.97 -15.62 -1.68
CA PRO A 380 8.97 -16.56 -1.23
C PRO A 380 9.62 -17.73 -0.46
N GLN A 381 9.04 -18.10 0.69
CA GLN A 381 9.58 -19.16 1.55
C GLN A 381 9.50 -20.53 0.86
N HIS A 382 10.61 -21.26 0.87
CA HIS A 382 10.70 -22.62 0.36
C HIS A 382 11.82 -23.39 1.06
N ASP A 383 11.57 -24.65 1.39
CA ASP A 383 12.57 -25.51 2.04
C ASP A 383 13.77 -25.76 1.11
N GLY A 384 14.98 -25.57 1.63
CA GLY A 384 16.22 -25.83 0.89
C GLY A 384 16.62 -24.75 -0.12
N ALA A 385 15.88 -23.65 -0.25
CA ALA A 385 16.31 -22.51 -1.07
C ALA A 385 17.46 -21.75 -0.40
N LEU A 386 18.42 -21.28 -1.23
CA LEU A 386 19.47 -20.37 -0.77
C LEU A 386 18.85 -19.02 -0.37
N PRO A 387 19.24 -18.41 0.76
CA PRO A 387 18.64 -17.16 1.22
C PRO A 387 18.97 -16.00 0.27
N GLY A 388 17.94 -15.22 -0.09
CA GLY A 388 18.09 -14.02 -0.93
C GLY A 388 18.80 -12.84 -0.24
N LEU A 389 18.80 -12.82 1.09
CA LEU A 389 19.43 -11.79 1.92
C LEU A 389 20.69 -12.37 2.58
N VAL A 390 21.84 -11.73 2.39
CA VAL A 390 23.12 -12.26 2.89
C VAL A 390 23.97 -11.17 3.50
N TRP A 391 24.48 -11.37 4.72
CA TRP A 391 25.51 -10.51 5.29
C TRP A 391 26.88 -10.87 4.73
N ALA A 392 27.55 -9.89 4.12
CA ALA A 392 28.90 -10.06 3.59
C ALA A 392 29.92 -9.48 4.59
N ILE A 393 30.64 -10.36 5.28
CA ILE A 393 31.67 -9.98 6.23
C ILE A 393 32.97 -9.71 5.46
N THR A 394 33.33 -8.44 5.35
CA THR A 394 34.56 -7.99 4.67
C THR A 394 35.60 -7.53 5.70
N PRO A 395 36.87 -7.32 5.29
CA PRO A 395 37.88 -6.69 6.16
C PRO A 395 37.48 -5.28 6.62
N GLN A 396 36.53 -4.66 5.94
CA GLN A 396 36.05 -3.29 6.18
C GLN A 396 34.76 -3.23 7.02
N ASP A 397 34.39 -4.35 7.66
CA ASP A 397 33.23 -4.44 8.54
C ASP A 397 33.50 -3.74 9.89
N ASP A 398 32.47 -3.10 10.46
CA ASP A 398 32.58 -2.35 11.72
C ASP A 398 32.98 -3.23 12.90
N ARG A 399 32.72 -4.55 12.82
CA ARG A 399 33.17 -5.49 13.84
C ARG A 399 34.69 -5.51 13.99
N PHE A 400 35.43 -5.21 12.92
CA PHE A 400 36.90 -5.19 12.92
C PHE A 400 37.44 -3.76 13.08
N ILE A 401 36.88 -2.81 12.33
CA ILE A 401 37.35 -1.42 12.34
C ILE A 401 36.98 -0.74 13.66
N ASN A 402 35.70 -0.76 14.01
CA ASN A 402 35.12 0.00 15.12
C ASN A 402 34.87 -0.86 16.37
N LYS A 403 35.08 -2.18 16.28
CA LYS A 403 34.82 -3.15 17.36
C LYS A 403 33.36 -3.14 17.84
N VAL A 404 32.42 -2.84 16.93
CA VAL A 404 30.98 -2.82 17.19
C VAL A 404 30.27 -3.72 16.19
N ASN A 405 29.38 -4.60 16.65
CA ASN A 405 28.55 -5.46 15.80
C ASN A 405 27.06 -5.10 16.00
N LEU A 406 26.56 -4.11 15.26
CA LEU A 406 25.13 -3.74 15.29
C LEU A 406 24.27 -4.70 14.47
N ASP A 407 24.87 -5.37 13.49
CA ASP A 407 24.19 -6.26 12.56
C ASP A 407 23.60 -7.50 13.24
N GLU A 408 24.23 -7.98 14.32
CA GLU A 408 23.68 -9.08 15.12
C GLU A 408 22.28 -8.76 15.67
N ALA A 409 22.04 -7.54 16.14
CA ALA A 409 20.74 -7.13 16.63
C ALA A 409 19.71 -7.00 15.50
N VAL A 410 20.14 -6.58 14.30
CA VAL A 410 19.28 -6.57 13.11
C VAL A 410 18.90 -8.00 12.72
N GLN A 411 19.87 -8.91 12.66
CA GLN A 411 19.67 -10.33 12.34
C GLN A 411 18.70 -11.02 13.31
N GLN A 412 18.82 -10.74 14.62
CA GLN A 412 17.91 -11.26 15.64
C GLN A 412 16.46 -10.81 15.42
N LEU A 413 16.23 -9.57 14.96
CA LEU A 413 14.89 -9.06 14.68
C LEU A 413 14.26 -9.63 13.41
N ILE A 414 15.06 -10.04 12.41
CA ILE A 414 14.55 -10.70 11.19
C ILE A 414 14.15 -12.16 11.47
N ASP A 415 14.87 -12.81 12.38
CA ASP A 415 14.69 -14.21 12.78
C ASP A 415 14.96 -15.22 11.63
N LYS A 416 14.92 -16.53 11.92
CA LYS A 416 15.07 -17.68 10.99
C LYS A 416 16.37 -17.66 10.15
N PRO A 417 17.56 -17.81 10.79
CA PRO A 417 18.84 -17.94 10.08
C PRO A 417 18.83 -19.15 9.13
N GLY A 418 19.48 -19.00 7.97
CA GLY A 418 19.56 -20.02 6.92
C GLY A 418 18.30 -20.16 6.06
N GLN A 419 17.17 -19.60 6.49
CA GLN A 419 15.93 -19.56 5.69
C GLN A 419 15.67 -18.16 5.13
N ARG A 420 15.67 -17.14 6.01
CA ARG A 420 15.42 -15.76 5.62
C ARG A 420 16.68 -15.00 5.25
N TRP A 421 17.79 -15.35 5.89
CA TRP A 421 19.07 -14.73 5.66
C TRP A 421 20.25 -15.68 5.88
N GLY A 422 21.38 -15.37 5.24
CA GLY A 422 22.66 -16.07 5.41
C GLY A 422 23.81 -15.11 5.75
N THR A 423 24.98 -15.69 6.02
CA THR A 423 26.22 -14.93 6.25
C THR A 423 27.34 -15.57 5.43
N LEU A 424 28.08 -14.74 4.69
CA LEU A 424 29.26 -15.15 3.94
C LEU A 424 30.45 -14.28 4.33
N GLN A 425 31.65 -14.85 4.24
CA GLN A 425 32.89 -14.15 4.50
C GLN A 425 33.60 -13.82 3.19
N ALA A 426 34.19 -12.64 3.12
CA ALA A 426 34.99 -12.15 2.00
C ALA A 426 36.29 -11.50 2.51
N LEU A 427 36.94 -12.18 3.47
CA LEU A 427 38.07 -11.67 4.25
C LEU A 427 39.40 -11.81 3.51
N ASP A 428 39.55 -12.89 2.76
CA ASP A 428 40.74 -13.28 2.02
C ASP A 428 40.36 -13.89 0.67
N THR A 429 41.34 -14.20 -0.17
CA THR A 429 41.11 -14.76 -1.51
C THR A 429 40.30 -16.06 -1.47
N SER A 430 40.51 -16.91 -0.45
CA SER A 430 39.84 -18.21 -0.35
C SER A 430 38.36 -18.09 0.01
N SER A 431 38.04 -17.21 0.97
CA SER A 431 36.67 -16.93 1.41
C SER A 431 35.91 -16.15 0.33
N LEU A 432 36.58 -15.22 -0.37
CA LEU A 432 36.04 -14.51 -1.52
C LEU A 432 35.72 -15.47 -2.67
N GLN A 433 36.56 -16.47 -2.93
CA GLN A 433 36.27 -17.50 -3.94
C GLN A 433 35.05 -18.35 -3.57
N ARG A 434 34.87 -18.71 -2.29
CA ARG A 434 33.65 -19.38 -1.80
C ARG A 434 32.42 -18.49 -1.92
N LEU A 435 32.54 -17.19 -1.67
CA LEU A 435 31.45 -16.24 -1.85
C LEU A 435 31.03 -16.17 -3.33
N ILE A 436 31.99 -16.10 -4.26
CA ILE A 436 31.71 -16.10 -5.70
C ILE A 436 31.05 -17.42 -6.12
N GLU A 437 31.58 -18.56 -5.67
CA GLU A 437 31.00 -19.87 -5.96
C GLU A 437 29.56 -19.95 -5.46
N TRP A 438 29.32 -19.50 -4.23
CA TRP A 438 27.97 -19.45 -3.68
C TRP A 438 27.05 -18.52 -4.47
N LEU A 439 27.52 -17.32 -4.86
CA LEU A 439 26.75 -16.38 -5.68
C LEU A 439 26.40 -17.00 -7.03
N SER A 440 27.37 -17.65 -7.70
CA SER A 440 27.13 -18.31 -8.98
C SER A 440 26.05 -19.39 -8.91
N GLN A 441 25.95 -20.10 -7.78
CA GLN A 441 24.89 -21.07 -7.52
C GLN A 441 23.55 -20.40 -7.21
N ALA A 442 23.56 -19.26 -6.51
CA ALA A 442 22.36 -18.52 -6.13
C ALA A 442 21.76 -17.68 -7.28
N THR A 443 22.55 -17.31 -8.29
CA THR A 443 22.15 -16.50 -9.45
C THR A 443 21.80 -17.32 -10.70
N VAL A 444 21.62 -18.64 -10.58
CA VAL A 444 21.27 -19.48 -11.73
C VAL A 444 19.89 -19.07 -12.29
N PRO A 445 19.73 -18.91 -13.63
CA PRO A 445 18.47 -18.46 -14.23
C PRO A 445 17.24 -19.32 -13.86
N SER A 446 17.41 -20.63 -13.69
CA SER A 446 16.32 -21.53 -13.27
C SER A 446 15.81 -21.25 -11.86
N LEU A 447 16.70 -20.88 -10.92
CA LEU A 447 16.29 -20.49 -9.57
C LEU A 447 15.52 -19.18 -9.57
N ARG A 448 15.95 -18.23 -10.39
CA ARG A 448 15.23 -16.97 -10.59
C ARG A 448 13.83 -17.20 -11.19
N ALA A 449 13.74 -18.00 -12.25
CA ALA A 449 12.46 -18.35 -12.87
C ALA A 449 11.52 -19.02 -11.85
N ALA A 450 12.01 -19.98 -11.06
CA ALA A 450 11.23 -20.61 -10.00
C ALA A 450 10.79 -19.62 -8.90
N ARG A 451 11.64 -18.64 -8.55
CA ARG A 451 11.29 -17.59 -7.59
C ARG A 451 10.16 -16.70 -8.11
N LEU A 452 10.28 -16.19 -9.34
CA LEU A 452 9.27 -15.34 -9.97
C LEU A 452 7.95 -16.10 -10.17
N GLN A 453 8.01 -17.38 -10.55
CA GLN A 453 6.83 -18.24 -10.65
C GLN A 453 6.10 -18.34 -9.29
N ARG A 454 6.80 -18.54 -8.18
CA ARG A 454 6.18 -18.59 -6.84
C ARG A 454 5.57 -17.25 -6.43
N LEU A 455 6.19 -16.13 -6.79
CA LEU A 455 5.63 -14.80 -6.55
C LEU A 455 4.33 -14.61 -7.34
N SER A 456 4.33 -15.04 -8.61
CA SER A 456 3.13 -15.07 -9.45
C SER A 456 2.05 -15.98 -8.85
N GLU A 457 2.36 -17.20 -8.42
CA GLU A 457 1.41 -18.10 -7.76
C GLU A 457 0.81 -17.50 -6.48
N ARG A 458 1.62 -16.82 -5.65
CA ARG A 458 1.17 -16.10 -4.45
C ARG A 458 0.22 -14.96 -4.81
N GLN A 459 0.51 -14.21 -5.88
CA GLN A 459 -0.37 -13.15 -6.37
C GLN A 459 -1.70 -13.70 -6.86
N HIS A 460 -1.70 -14.79 -7.65
CA HIS A 460 -2.91 -15.47 -8.11
C HIS A 460 -3.73 -16.01 -6.93
N ALA A 461 -3.09 -16.57 -5.91
CA ALA A 461 -3.76 -17.01 -4.68
C ALA A 461 -4.41 -15.83 -3.95
N ARG A 462 -3.73 -14.68 -3.87
CA ARG A 462 -4.27 -13.45 -3.28
C ARG A 462 -5.46 -12.90 -4.06
N LEU A 463 -5.41 -12.92 -5.39
CA LEU A 463 -6.55 -12.57 -6.24
C LEU A 463 -7.76 -13.47 -5.94
N ARG A 464 -7.56 -14.79 -5.91
CA ARG A 464 -8.63 -15.74 -5.56
C ARG A 464 -9.19 -15.48 -4.18
N GLN A 465 -8.34 -15.20 -3.18
CA GLN A 465 -8.78 -14.87 -1.83
C GLN A 465 -9.63 -13.60 -1.80
N VAL A 466 -9.23 -12.56 -2.52
CA VAL A 466 -9.97 -11.29 -2.61
C VAL A 466 -11.33 -11.49 -3.30
N MET A 467 -11.42 -12.38 -4.29
CA MET A 467 -12.64 -12.64 -5.04
C MET A 467 -13.52 -13.77 -4.45
N ALA A 468 -13.01 -14.56 -3.50
CA ALA A 468 -13.67 -15.75 -2.97
C ALA A 468 -15.07 -15.48 -2.40
N GLY A 469 -15.29 -14.31 -1.79
CA GLY A 469 -16.60 -13.91 -1.27
C GLY A 469 -17.67 -13.74 -2.35
N TRP A 470 -17.26 -13.43 -3.58
CA TRP A 470 -18.14 -13.07 -4.70
C TRP A 470 -18.27 -14.17 -5.75
N SER A 471 -17.37 -15.17 -5.76
CA SER A 471 -17.35 -16.25 -6.74
C SER A 471 -18.21 -17.46 -6.37
N ASN A 472 -18.73 -17.54 -5.15
CA ASN A 472 -19.49 -18.71 -4.70
C ASN A 472 -20.85 -18.80 -5.41
N VAL A 473 -20.94 -19.70 -6.39
CA VAL A 473 -22.13 -19.97 -7.21
C VAL A 473 -23.17 -20.83 -6.48
N SER A 474 -22.76 -21.61 -5.47
CA SER A 474 -23.68 -22.53 -4.79
C SER A 474 -24.51 -21.80 -3.71
N PRO A 475 -25.82 -22.09 -3.57
CA PRO A 475 -26.51 -21.80 -2.30
C PRO A 475 -25.66 -22.43 -1.19
N GLN A 476 -25.31 -21.62 -0.19
CA GLN A 476 -24.40 -22.05 0.86
C GLN A 476 -25.04 -23.26 1.55
N ASP A 477 -24.42 -24.44 1.46
CA ASP A 477 -24.88 -25.61 2.22
C ASP A 477 -25.07 -25.17 3.69
N PRO A 478 -26.28 -25.34 4.27
CA PRO A 478 -26.56 -24.93 5.64
C PRO A 478 -25.53 -25.46 6.65
N ALA A 479 -24.95 -26.64 6.39
CA ALA A 479 -23.90 -27.20 7.22
C ALA A 479 -22.57 -26.42 7.16
N THR A 480 -22.29 -25.76 6.04
CA THR A 480 -21.10 -24.93 5.85
C THR A 480 -21.26 -23.57 6.52
N VAL A 481 -22.41 -22.91 6.36
CA VAL A 481 -22.75 -21.66 7.08
C VAL A 481 -22.66 -21.87 8.59
N ARG A 482 -23.23 -22.98 9.06
CA ARG A 482 -23.16 -23.36 10.46
C ARG A 482 -21.73 -23.58 10.95
N ARG A 483 -20.89 -24.31 10.20
CA ARG A 483 -19.48 -24.53 10.58
C ARG A 483 -18.69 -23.22 10.65
N GLN A 484 -18.91 -22.30 9.71
CA GLN A 484 -18.27 -20.97 9.73
C GLN A 484 -18.71 -20.17 10.95
N ALA A 485 -20.02 -20.09 11.20
CA ALA A 485 -20.57 -19.41 12.37
C ALA A 485 -20.06 -20.03 13.69
N GLU A 486 -19.97 -21.36 13.79
CA GLU A 486 -19.38 -22.05 14.94
C GLU A 486 -17.90 -21.69 15.12
N GLY A 487 -17.12 -21.59 14.03
CA GLY A 487 -15.72 -21.16 14.07
C GLY A 487 -15.56 -19.76 14.65
N VAL A 488 -16.30 -18.79 14.11
CA VAL A 488 -16.30 -17.39 14.59
C VAL A 488 -16.66 -17.32 16.07
N VAL A 489 -17.76 -17.98 16.46
CA VAL A 489 -18.21 -17.94 17.85
C VAL A 489 -17.22 -18.61 18.80
N ARG A 490 -16.58 -19.72 18.42
CA ARG A 490 -15.56 -20.38 19.26
C ARG A 490 -14.33 -19.50 19.47
N GLU A 491 -13.87 -18.84 18.43
CA GLU A 491 -12.71 -17.96 18.53
C GLU A 491 -13.02 -16.73 19.41
N LEU A 492 -14.17 -16.09 19.18
CA LEU A 492 -14.65 -14.98 20.03
C LEU A 492 -14.91 -15.43 21.48
N GLN A 493 -15.40 -16.65 21.69
CA GLN A 493 -15.59 -17.24 23.02
C GLN A 493 -14.25 -17.37 23.77
N GLY A 494 -13.17 -17.73 23.06
CA GLY A 494 -11.82 -17.76 23.63
C GLY A 494 -11.32 -16.39 24.08
N ARG A 495 -11.88 -15.32 23.52
CA ARG A 495 -11.55 -13.91 23.81
C ARG A 495 -12.70 -13.13 24.47
N ALA A 496 -13.60 -13.83 25.16
CA ALA A 496 -14.84 -13.24 25.70
C ALA A 496 -14.64 -11.99 26.59
N ALA A 497 -13.48 -11.87 27.26
CA ALA A 497 -13.15 -10.70 28.10
C ALA A 497 -13.05 -9.40 27.30
N ILE A 498 -12.68 -9.47 26.02
CA ILE A 498 -12.44 -8.31 25.14
C ILE A 498 -13.71 -7.96 24.32
N LEU A 499 -14.81 -8.73 24.47
CA LEU A 499 -16.02 -8.54 23.67
C LEU A 499 -16.61 -7.13 23.82
N GLY A 500 -16.52 -6.53 25.00
CA GLY A 500 -16.98 -5.15 25.22
C GLY A 500 -16.23 -4.13 24.35
N GLU A 501 -14.90 -4.22 24.31
CA GLU A 501 -14.07 -3.37 23.46
C GLU A 501 -14.26 -3.67 21.97
N LEU A 502 -14.48 -4.94 21.62
CA LEU A 502 -14.80 -5.35 20.25
C LEU A 502 -16.12 -4.71 19.79
N LEU A 503 -17.17 -4.77 20.62
CA LEU A 503 -18.47 -4.15 20.36
C LEU A 503 -18.37 -2.63 20.17
N GLU A 504 -17.55 -1.97 20.99
CA GLU A 504 -17.27 -0.53 20.82
C GLU A 504 -16.54 -0.26 19.50
N GLY A 505 -15.59 -1.12 19.13
CA GLY A 505 -14.87 -1.03 17.85
C GLY A 505 -15.74 -1.19 16.61
N LEU A 506 -16.83 -1.97 16.68
CA LEU A 506 -17.77 -2.16 15.57
C LEU A 506 -18.63 -0.92 15.27
N LEU A 507 -18.59 0.11 16.13
CA LEU A 507 -19.39 1.32 16.00
C LEU A 507 -18.52 2.52 15.60
N PRO A 508 -18.86 3.26 14.53
CA PRO A 508 -18.13 4.45 14.13
C PRO A 508 -18.16 5.55 15.22
N PRO A 509 -17.17 6.45 15.24
CA PRO A 509 -17.19 7.62 16.11
C PRO A 509 -18.37 8.53 15.74
N LEU A 510 -18.88 9.30 16.72
CA LEU A 510 -20.04 10.18 16.54
C LEU A 510 -19.83 11.21 15.41
N THR A 511 -18.59 11.65 15.22
CA THR A 511 -18.21 12.62 14.19
C THR A 511 -18.56 12.16 12.77
N CYS A 512 -18.55 10.85 12.48
CA CYS A 512 -18.99 10.32 11.19
C CYS A 512 -20.48 10.59 10.93
N PHE A 513 -21.32 10.49 11.96
CA PHE A 513 -22.77 10.76 11.86
C PHE A 513 -23.06 12.27 11.80
N GLU A 514 -22.25 13.08 12.48
CA GLU A 514 -22.33 14.55 12.39
C GLU A 514 -22.01 15.05 10.98
N GLN A 515 -20.99 14.47 10.32
CA GLN A 515 -20.63 14.82 8.94
C GLN A 515 -21.75 14.52 7.93
N LEU A 516 -22.45 13.40 8.08
CA LEU A 516 -23.64 13.09 7.26
C LEU A 516 -24.72 14.18 7.38
N SER A 517 -24.83 14.78 8.57
CA SER A 517 -25.78 15.86 8.84
C SER A 517 -25.39 17.17 8.14
N GLN A 518 -24.09 17.46 8.02
CA GLN A 518 -23.56 18.71 7.45
C GLN A 518 -23.54 18.73 5.92
N VAL A 519 -23.29 17.58 5.26
CA VAL A 519 -23.17 17.50 3.78
C VAL A 519 -24.47 17.85 3.08
N GLN A 520 -25.62 17.65 3.72
CA GLN A 520 -26.94 17.93 3.15
C GLN A 520 -27.25 19.45 3.13
N GLN A 521 -26.81 20.21 4.14
CA GLN A 521 -27.04 21.66 4.24
C GLN A 521 -26.35 22.45 3.12
N GLN A 522 -25.14 22.06 2.69
CA GLN A 522 -24.43 22.75 1.60
C GLN A 522 -25.14 22.68 0.24
N ARG A 523 -26.10 21.75 0.07
CA ARG A 523 -26.89 21.63 -1.18
C ARG A 523 -28.17 22.47 -1.18
N GLU A 524 -28.69 22.88 -0.02
CA GLU A 524 -29.99 23.58 0.07
C GLU A 524 -29.89 25.11 0.06
N GLU A 525 -28.70 25.70 0.25
CA GLU A 525 -28.50 27.15 0.13
C GLU A 525 -27.70 27.53 -1.12
N LYS A 526 -28.29 27.32 -2.30
CA LYS A 526 -28.14 28.33 -3.35
C LYS A 526 -29.37 29.22 -3.24
N VAL A 527 -29.21 30.38 -2.63
CA VAL A 527 -30.11 31.51 -2.83
C VAL A 527 -30.05 31.83 -4.32
N SER A 528 -30.92 31.15 -5.09
CA SER A 528 -31.27 31.60 -6.42
C SER A 528 -31.82 33.00 -6.23
N GLY A 529 -31.28 33.97 -6.96
CA GLY A 529 -31.79 35.34 -6.93
C GLY A 529 -33.31 35.30 -7.03
N LEU A 530 -34.00 36.09 -6.21
CA LEU A 530 -35.46 36.09 -6.03
C LEU A 530 -36.26 36.25 -7.34
N PHE A 531 -35.60 36.54 -8.47
CA PHE A 531 -36.17 36.57 -9.80
C PHE A 531 -35.26 35.82 -10.78
N SER A 532 -35.80 34.82 -11.47
CA SER A 532 -35.18 34.12 -12.58
C SER A 532 -35.99 34.41 -13.84
N GLU A 533 -35.34 34.88 -14.92
CA GLU A 533 -35.97 35.11 -16.23
C GLU A 533 -36.33 33.81 -16.97
N SER A 534 -36.02 32.64 -16.40
CA SER A 534 -36.28 31.33 -17.00
C SER A 534 -37.45 30.56 -16.36
N VAL A 535 -38.26 31.22 -15.54
CA VAL A 535 -39.44 30.58 -14.93
C VAL A 535 -40.61 30.64 -15.91
N ASP A 536 -40.91 29.51 -16.55
CA ASP A 536 -42.10 29.35 -17.38
C ASP A 536 -43.33 29.15 -16.48
N LEU A 537 -44.18 30.18 -16.40
CA LEU A 537 -45.41 30.21 -15.59
C LEU A 537 -46.51 29.27 -16.10
N PHE A 538 -46.33 28.63 -17.26
CA PHE A 538 -47.33 27.78 -17.90
C PHE A 538 -46.88 26.32 -18.07
N ALA A 539 -45.73 25.94 -17.50
CA ALA A 539 -45.29 24.55 -17.48
C ALA A 539 -46.27 23.67 -16.69
N LEU A 540 -46.74 22.59 -17.31
CA LEU A 540 -47.63 21.61 -16.66
C LEU A 540 -46.90 20.92 -15.50
N ALA A 541 -47.64 20.66 -14.41
CA ALA A 541 -47.13 20.23 -13.10
C ALA A 541 -46.56 18.79 -13.05
N ASP A 542 -45.77 18.36 -14.03
CA ASP A 542 -45.11 17.05 -14.02
C ASP A 542 -43.80 17.05 -13.19
N GLU A 543 -43.29 18.21 -12.78
CA GLU A 543 -42.05 18.30 -11.99
C GLU A 543 -42.18 17.84 -10.53
N GLN A 544 -43.39 17.63 -10.01
CA GLN A 544 -43.57 17.13 -8.64
C GLN A 544 -43.26 15.63 -8.48
N GLN A 545 -43.13 14.88 -9.59
CA GLN A 545 -42.77 13.45 -9.53
C GLN A 545 -41.26 13.21 -9.63
N GLN A 546 -40.49 14.09 -10.27
CA GLN A 546 -39.03 13.97 -10.32
C GLN A 546 -38.31 14.46 -9.05
N ASN A 547 -38.89 15.39 -8.28
CA ASN A 547 -38.27 15.87 -7.04
C ASN A 547 -38.34 14.89 -5.84
N ARG A 548 -39.13 13.80 -5.92
CA ARG A 548 -39.14 12.75 -4.88
C ARG A 548 -38.06 11.69 -5.05
N ILE A 549 -37.42 11.58 -6.21
CA ILE A 549 -36.44 10.51 -6.50
C ILE A 549 -35.01 10.89 -6.06
N ALA A 550 -34.75 12.17 -5.74
CA ALA A 550 -33.39 12.66 -5.49
C ALA A 550 -33.08 13.12 -4.05
N SER A 551 -34.03 13.06 -3.11
CA SER A 551 -33.72 13.23 -1.68
C SER A 551 -33.16 11.90 -1.14
N GLN A 552 -31.85 11.69 -1.25
CA GLN A 552 -31.20 10.52 -0.64
C GLN A 552 -31.58 10.43 0.84
N ASP A 553 -32.16 9.31 1.22
CA ASP A 553 -32.64 9.05 2.57
C ASP A 553 -31.46 8.99 3.56
N ARG A 554 -31.49 9.86 4.57
CA ARG A 554 -30.45 10.00 5.59
C ARG A 554 -30.23 8.70 6.36
N GLY A 555 -31.29 7.91 6.58
CA GLY A 555 -31.19 6.60 7.22
C GLY A 555 -30.40 5.60 6.37
N ALA A 556 -30.65 5.57 5.07
CA ALA A 556 -29.93 4.72 4.12
C ALA A 556 -28.44 5.13 4.00
N GLN A 557 -28.14 6.43 4.01
CA GLN A 557 -26.76 6.92 4.03
C GLN A 557 -26.01 6.53 5.32
N ALA A 558 -26.68 6.61 6.48
CA ALA A 558 -26.10 6.20 7.75
C ALA A 558 -25.78 4.70 7.80
N HIS A 559 -26.69 3.87 7.25
CA HIS A 559 -26.48 2.43 7.12
C HIS A 559 -25.31 2.10 6.20
N ALA A 560 -25.26 2.71 5.01
CA ALA A 560 -24.16 2.53 4.07
C ALA A 560 -22.81 2.98 4.65
N MET A 561 -22.78 4.11 5.36
CA MET A 561 -21.59 4.59 6.07
C MET A 561 -21.10 3.59 7.11
N TRP A 562 -22.02 3.04 7.92
CA TRP A 562 -21.68 2.02 8.92
C TRP A 562 -21.15 0.73 8.28
N ILE A 563 -21.74 0.25 7.19
CA ILE A 563 -21.24 -0.91 6.44
C ILE A 563 -19.80 -0.65 5.97
N ASN A 564 -19.55 0.50 5.34
CA ASN A 564 -18.22 0.85 4.83
C ASN A 564 -17.18 0.89 5.97
N TYR A 565 -17.53 1.50 7.09
CA TYR A 565 -16.71 1.50 8.30
C TYR A 565 -16.43 0.09 8.79
N LEU A 566 -17.47 -0.74 8.96
CA LEU A 566 -17.37 -2.08 9.52
C LEU A 566 -16.46 -2.97 8.67
N ARG A 567 -16.54 -2.84 7.34
CA ARG A 567 -15.71 -3.59 6.41
C ARG A 567 -14.26 -3.12 6.41
N GLN A 568 -14.01 -1.80 6.44
CA GLN A 568 -12.65 -1.29 6.61
C GLN A 568 -12.04 -1.74 7.94
N TRP A 569 -12.84 -1.67 9.00
CA TRP A 569 -12.45 -2.09 10.34
C TRP A 569 -12.10 -3.57 10.40
N SER A 570 -12.88 -4.46 9.78
CA SER A 570 -12.62 -5.90 9.79
C SER A 570 -11.43 -6.32 8.92
N ARG A 571 -11.09 -5.51 7.91
CA ARG A 571 -9.94 -5.72 7.03
C ARG A 571 -8.61 -5.24 7.62
N SER A 572 -8.64 -4.45 8.69
CA SER A 572 -7.44 -3.91 9.33
C SER A 572 -6.69 -5.00 10.11
N GLU A 573 -5.45 -5.27 9.72
CA GLU A 573 -4.57 -6.19 10.46
C GLU A 573 -4.25 -5.69 11.86
N ALA A 574 -4.18 -4.36 12.05
CA ALA A 574 -3.97 -3.77 13.36
C ALA A 574 -5.14 -4.08 14.32
N ASN A 575 -6.37 -4.13 13.81
CA ASN A 575 -7.53 -4.53 14.60
C ASN A 575 -7.49 -6.02 14.93
N ALA A 576 -7.16 -6.87 13.96
CA ALA A 576 -6.98 -8.31 14.19
C ALA A 576 -5.95 -8.59 15.30
N GLN A 577 -4.81 -7.90 15.27
CA GLN A 577 -3.78 -7.97 16.30
C GLN A 577 -4.25 -7.43 17.65
N ARG A 578 -4.96 -6.28 17.67
CA ARG A 578 -5.48 -5.66 18.90
C ARG A 578 -6.42 -6.60 19.67
N PHE A 579 -7.28 -7.32 18.95
CA PHE A 579 -8.27 -8.22 19.56
C PHE A 579 -7.77 -9.66 19.72
N ASP A 580 -6.57 -9.98 19.21
CA ASP A 580 -5.98 -11.32 19.23
C ASP A 580 -6.90 -12.39 18.59
N VAL A 581 -7.44 -12.02 17.42
CA VAL A 581 -8.39 -12.79 16.59
C VAL A 581 -7.89 -12.79 15.13
N ALA A 582 -8.11 -13.89 14.41
CA ALA A 582 -7.77 -14.01 13.00
C ALA A 582 -8.52 -12.98 12.14
N SER A 583 -7.83 -12.38 11.15
CA SER A 583 -8.46 -11.41 10.24
C SER A 583 -9.66 -12.00 9.48
N ALA A 584 -9.59 -13.29 9.11
CA ALA A 584 -10.70 -14.00 8.49
C ALA A 584 -11.96 -14.01 9.38
N THR A 585 -11.78 -14.15 10.69
CA THR A 585 -12.87 -14.19 11.68
C THR A 585 -13.53 -12.82 11.84
N LEU A 586 -12.75 -11.73 11.85
CA LEU A 586 -13.31 -10.37 11.84
C LEU A 586 -14.10 -10.08 10.56
N GLN A 587 -13.63 -10.55 9.41
CA GLN A 587 -14.33 -10.39 8.13
C GLN A 587 -15.65 -11.16 8.12
N GLN A 588 -15.64 -12.42 8.56
CA GLN A 588 -16.84 -13.24 8.69
C GLN A 588 -17.84 -12.64 9.68
N LEU A 589 -17.37 -12.11 10.81
CA LEU A 589 -18.20 -11.37 11.76
C LEU A 589 -18.88 -10.18 11.06
N ALA A 590 -18.12 -9.36 10.35
CA ALA A 590 -18.67 -8.23 9.62
C ALA A 590 -19.74 -8.66 8.61
N ASP A 591 -19.52 -9.72 7.84
CA ASP A 591 -20.50 -10.23 6.87
C ASP A 591 -21.79 -10.70 7.54
N ILE A 592 -21.70 -11.44 8.66
CA ILE A 592 -22.87 -11.85 9.46
C ILE A 592 -23.66 -10.62 9.94
N LEU A 593 -22.96 -9.60 10.43
CA LEU A 593 -23.58 -8.35 10.92
C LEU A 593 -24.25 -7.56 9.80
N VAL A 594 -23.63 -7.46 8.63
CA VAL A 594 -24.20 -6.76 7.47
C VAL A 594 -25.45 -7.49 6.98
N LEU A 595 -25.37 -8.80 6.76
CA LEU A 595 -26.49 -9.59 6.25
C LEU A 595 -27.67 -9.61 7.24
N THR A 596 -27.39 -9.75 8.53
CA THR A 596 -28.41 -9.69 9.58
C THR A 596 -29.07 -8.30 9.64
N SER A 597 -28.32 -7.22 9.36
CA SER A 597 -28.88 -5.87 9.40
C SER A 597 -29.94 -5.64 8.31
N TYR A 598 -29.72 -6.18 7.11
CA TYR A 598 -30.71 -6.13 6.04
C TYR A 598 -31.93 -7.00 6.35
N ARG A 599 -31.72 -8.22 6.87
CA ARG A 599 -32.83 -9.11 7.24
C ARG A 599 -33.72 -8.51 8.33
N LEU A 600 -33.11 -7.81 9.29
CA LEU A 600 -33.82 -7.14 10.38
C LEU A 600 -34.31 -5.74 10.02
N LYS A 601 -34.19 -5.33 8.75
CA LYS A 601 -34.70 -4.03 8.26
C LYS A 601 -34.13 -2.84 9.03
N LEU A 602 -32.84 -2.92 9.39
CA LEU A 602 -32.11 -1.82 10.03
C LEU A 602 -32.13 -0.52 9.19
N PRO A 603 -32.01 -0.56 7.85
CA PRO A 603 -32.17 0.64 7.03
C PRO A 603 -33.49 1.35 7.35
N GLU A 604 -34.62 0.64 7.31
CA GLU A 604 -35.95 1.21 7.57
C GLU A 604 -36.08 1.77 9.00
N GLN A 605 -35.45 1.13 9.99
CA GLN A 605 -35.39 1.67 11.36
C GLN A 605 -34.61 3.00 11.41
N LEU A 606 -33.52 3.12 10.65
CA LEU A 606 -32.73 4.35 10.59
C LEU A 606 -33.45 5.47 9.84
N GLN A 607 -34.28 5.16 8.85
CA GLN A 607 -35.11 6.12 8.11
C GLN A 607 -36.16 6.79 9.01
N GLN A 608 -36.62 6.08 10.05
CA GLN A 608 -37.61 6.61 11.00
C GLN A 608 -37.04 7.66 11.97
N VAL A 609 -35.71 7.87 11.99
CA VAL A 609 -35.08 8.85 12.88
C VAL A 609 -35.34 10.27 12.36
N SER A 610 -36.05 11.09 13.16
CA SER A 610 -36.41 12.46 12.79
C SER A 610 -35.19 13.38 12.55
N PRO A 611 -35.29 14.39 11.65
CA PRO A 611 -34.18 15.23 11.21
C PRO A 611 -33.83 16.36 12.19
N ASP A 612 -33.76 16.09 13.49
CA ASP A 612 -33.37 17.08 14.50
C ASP A 612 -31.84 17.09 14.70
N GLU A 613 -31.13 18.17 14.39
CA GLU A 613 -29.72 18.16 13.94
C GLU A 613 -28.72 17.33 14.79
N ARG A 614 -28.52 17.68 16.07
CA ARG A 614 -27.55 16.97 16.94
C ARG A 614 -28.14 15.72 17.59
N ALA A 615 -29.43 15.76 17.90
CA ALA A 615 -30.14 14.61 18.46
C ALA A 615 -30.21 13.46 17.44
N SER A 616 -30.31 13.77 16.14
CA SER A 616 -30.40 12.81 15.05
C SER A 616 -29.10 12.03 14.86
N ALA A 617 -27.93 12.69 14.86
CA ALA A 617 -26.64 11.99 14.75
C ALA A 617 -26.42 10.99 15.90
N ALA A 618 -26.69 11.42 17.14
CA ALA A 618 -26.61 10.55 18.31
C ALA A 618 -27.65 9.43 18.28
N ARG A 619 -28.88 9.71 17.81
CA ARG A 619 -29.95 8.71 17.65
C ARG A 619 -29.61 7.67 16.58
N LEU A 620 -29.12 8.07 15.42
CA LEU A 620 -28.65 7.15 14.36
C LEU A 620 -27.58 6.22 14.91
N ARG A 621 -26.59 6.77 15.62
CA ARG A 621 -25.56 5.97 16.29
C ARG A 621 -26.15 5.02 17.34
N ALA A 622 -27.12 5.48 18.12
CA ALA A 622 -27.78 4.66 19.15
C ALA A 622 -28.60 3.50 18.55
N VAL A 623 -29.29 3.72 17.42
CA VAL A 623 -30.03 2.66 16.70
C VAL A 623 -29.08 1.55 16.26
N ILE A 624 -27.93 1.91 15.66
CA ILE A 624 -26.90 0.92 15.27
C ILE A 624 -26.29 0.25 16.51
N SER A 625 -26.02 1.01 17.57
CA SER A 625 -25.52 0.45 18.84
C SER A 625 -26.50 -0.55 19.46
N ASN A 626 -27.81 -0.27 19.42
CA ASN A 626 -28.84 -1.17 19.92
C ASN A 626 -28.94 -2.44 19.06
N TYR A 627 -28.83 -2.29 17.74
CA TYR A 627 -28.74 -3.43 16.84
C TYR A 627 -27.54 -4.33 17.18
N LEU A 628 -26.35 -3.76 17.37
CA LEU A 628 -25.14 -4.52 17.74
C LEU A 628 -25.23 -5.16 19.12
N ALA A 629 -25.88 -4.51 20.08
CA ALA A 629 -26.03 -5.02 21.44
C ALA A 629 -27.03 -6.20 21.53
N TRP A 630 -28.11 -6.16 20.76
CA TRP A 630 -29.25 -7.06 20.97
C TRP A 630 -29.68 -7.88 19.75
N PHE A 631 -29.17 -7.60 18.55
CA PHE A 631 -29.57 -8.26 17.30
C PHE A 631 -31.09 -8.27 17.06
N GLY A 632 -31.76 -7.18 17.42
CA GLY A 632 -33.22 -7.03 17.35
C GLY A 632 -34.01 -7.85 18.37
N TYR A 633 -33.36 -8.66 19.22
CA TYR A 633 -34.08 -9.43 20.27
C TYR A 633 -34.66 -8.53 21.37
N ALA A 634 -34.17 -7.29 21.53
CA ALA A 634 -34.74 -6.33 22.47
C ALA A 634 -36.22 -6.00 22.18
N GLU A 635 -36.59 -5.94 20.91
CA GLU A 635 -37.96 -5.64 20.45
C GLU A 635 -38.86 -6.89 20.44
N MET A 636 -38.27 -8.08 20.61
CA MET A 636 -38.98 -9.35 20.63
C MET A 636 -39.47 -9.68 22.06
N PRO A 637 -40.71 -10.22 22.22
CA PRO A 637 -41.19 -10.73 23.51
C PRO A 637 -40.24 -11.76 24.11
N VAL A 638 -40.04 -11.75 25.43
CA VAL A 638 -39.06 -12.59 26.12
C VAL A 638 -39.29 -14.07 25.86
N GLU A 639 -40.55 -14.48 25.71
CA GLU A 639 -40.98 -15.86 25.46
C GLU A 639 -40.66 -16.35 24.05
N ALA A 640 -40.58 -15.43 23.08
CA ALA A 640 -40.28 -15.73 21.68
C ALA A 640 -38.78 -15.76 21.37
N ARG A 641 -37.94 -15.33 22.31
CA ARG A 641 -36.48 -15.31 22.15
C ARG A 641 -35.90 -16.72 22.25
N PRO A 642 -34.78 -17.01 21.55
CA PRO A 642 -34.09 -18.30 21.66
C PRO A 642 -33.67 -18.62 23.10
N ALA A 643 -33.46 -19.91 23.40
CA ALA A 643 -33.01 -20.35 24.72
C ALA A 643 -31.57 -19.92 25.02
N SER A 644 -31.31 -19.42 26.23
CA SER A 644 -29.95 -19.19 26.72
C SER A 644 -29.24 -20.53 26.98
N ARG A 645 -27.96 -20.63 26.61
CA ARG A 645 -27.13 -21.80 26.92
C ARG A 645 -26.49 -21.74 28.31
N ILE A 646 -26.54 -20.59 28.99
CA ILE A 646 -25.96 -20.39 30.32
C ILE A 646 -27.03 -20.35 31.40
N ALA A 647 -28.08 -19.56 31.19
CA ALA A 647 -29.21 -19.52 32.10
C ALA A 647 -30.20 -20.62 31.73
N LYS A 648 -30.05 -21.80 32.34
CA LYS A 648 -30.96 -22.93 32.16
C LYS A 648 -32.41 -22.47 32.39
N ASN A 649 -33.30 -22.85 31.48
CA ASN A 649 -34.73 -22.48 31.48
C ASN A 649 -35.02 -20.97 31.33
N SER A 650 -34.08 -20.19 30.78
CA SER A 650 -34.28 -18.78 30.45
C SER A 650 -34.00 -18.54 28.96
N THR A 651 -34.52 -17.44 28.43
CA THR A 651 -34.28 -17.02 27.05
C THR A 651 -33.16 -15.98 26.96
N LEU A 652 -32.66 -15.74 25.75
CA LEU A 652 -31.60 -14.76 25.49
C LEU A 652 -32.01 -13.37 26.01
N PHE A 653 -31.08 -12.72 26.70
CA PHE A 653 -31.25 -11.35 27.21
C PHE A 653 -32.48 -11.16 28.11
N ALA A 654 -33.00 -12.24 28.71
CA ALA A 654 -34.08 -12.12 29.67
C ALA A 654 -33.59 -11.33 30.90
N PRO A 655 -34.39 -10.37 31.40
CA PRO A 655 -34.02 -9.61 32.58
C PRO A 655 -33.80 -10.57 33.76
N ALA A 656 -32.82 -10.24 34.61
CA ALA A 656 -32.71 -10.93 35.90
C ALA A 656 -34.04 -10.74 36.63
N ALA A 657 -34.57 -11.80 37.26
CA ALA A 657 -35.83 -11.74 37.97
C ALA A 657 -35.81 -10.54 38.94
N SER A 658 -36.71 -9.58 38.72
CA SER A 658 -36.88 -8.47 39.65
C SER A 658 -37.39 -9.06 40.95
N HIS A 659 -36.55 -9.07 41.97
CA HIS A 659 -37.06 -9.20 43.33
C HIS A 659 -37.80 -7.89 43.62
N ALA A 660 -39.13 -7.92 43.50
CA ALA A 660 -40.02 -6.78 43.72
C ALA A 660 -40.08 -6.32 45.19
N GLU A 661 -39.24 -6.88 46.06
CA GLU A 661 -39.06 -6.44 47.44
C GLU A 661 -37.84 -5.51 47.50
N ARG A 662 -37.88 -4.51 48.38
CA ARG A 662 -36.81 -3.54 48.65
C ARG A 662 -35.41 -4.17 48.45
N LEU A 663 -34.49 -3.42 47.85
CA LEU A 663 -33.05 -3.71 47.70
C LEU A 663 -32.35 -3.81 49.09
N THR A 664 -32.81 -4.70 49.96
CA THR A 664 -32.33 -4.94 51.32
C THR A 664 -31.57 -6.25 51.43
N GLN A 665 -31.59 -7.11 50.41
CA GLN A 665 -30.85 -8.38 50.39
C GLN A 665 -30.28 -8.64 49.00
N LEU A 666 -28.95 -8.87 48.92
CA LEU A 666 -28.34 -9.50 47.75
C LEU A 666 -28.67 -11.01 47.81
N GLY A 667 -29.10 -11.60 46.69
CA GLY A 667 -29.37 -13.03 46.63
C GLY A 667 -28.13 -13.89 46.94
N ASP A 668 -28.34 -15.12 47.40
CA ASP A 668 -27.31 -16.07 47.90
C ASP A 668 -26.16 -16.38 46.93
N LYS A 669 -26.29 -16.03 45.64
CA LYS A 669 -25.24 -16.19 44.62
C LYS A 669 -25.03 -14.88 43.88
N PRO A 670 -23.77 -14.40 43.74
CA PRO A 670 -23.48 -13.24 42.92
C PRO A 670 -23.91 -13.53 41.48
N SER A 671 -24.82 -12.71 40.95
CA SER A 671 -25.22 -12.82 39.55
C SER A 671 -24.13 -12.19 38.69
N HIS A 672 -23.39 -13.01 37.93
CA HIS A 672 -22.43 -12.53 36.94
C HIS A 672 -23.18 -12.05 35.68
N ALA A 673 -23.98 -10.97 35.83
CA ALA A 673 -24.85 -10.45 34.77
C ALA A 673 -24.08 -10.08 33.49
N ALA A 674 -22.87 -9.51 33.64
CA ALA A 674 -21.99 -9.20 32.51
C ALA A 674 -21.53 -10.46 31.75
N THR A 675 -21.11 -11.50 32.48
CA THR A 675 -20.73 -12.79 31.90
C THR A 675 -21.91 -13.43 31.18
N ARG A 676 -23.11 -13.41 31.78
CA ARG A 676 -24.33 -13.91 31.15
C ARG A 676 -24.60 -13.18 29.84
N TYR A 677 -24.54 -11.84 29.83
CA TYR A 677 -24.75 -11.04 28.62
C TYR A 677 -23.77 -11.42 27.49
N VAL A 678 -22.48 -11.56 27.80
CA VAL A 678 -21.44 -11.89 26.81
C VAL A 678 -21.73 -13.22 26.11
N TYR A 679 -22.10 -14.25 26.86
CA TYR A 679 -22.39 -15.55 26.26
C TYR A 679 -23.77 -15.60 25.59
N ASP A 680 -24.78 -14.91 26.13
CA ASP A 680 -26.06 -14.75 25.46
C ASP A 680 -25.86 -14.02 24.11
N TRP A 681 -24.95 -13.04 24.05
CA TRP A 681 -24.58 -12.34 22.81
C TRP A 681 -23.92 -13.27 21.79
N LEU A 682 -23.01 -14.15 22.21
CA LEU A 682 -22.38 -15.14 21.33
C LEU A 682 -23.40 -16.15 20.78
N VAL A 683 -24.34 -16.59 21.61
CA VAL A 683 -25.44 -17.47 21.18
C VAL A 683 -26.37 -16.71 20.22
N ALA A 684 -26.70 -15.45 20.51
CA ALA A 684 -27.51 -14.61 19.63
C ALA A 684 -26.87 -14.44 18.25
N LEU A 685 -25.56 -14.16 18.19
CA LEU A 685 -24.80 -14.07 16.94
C LEU A 685 -24.86 -15.39 16.16
N PHE A 686 -24.62 -16.52 16.83
CA PHE A 686 -24.70 -17.85 16.21
C PHE A 686 -26.10 -18.15 15.66
N THR A 687 -27.14 -17.85 16.43
CA THR A 687 -28.53 -18.05 16.01
C THR A 687 -28.84 -17.17 14.80
N ARG A 688 -28.49 -15.88 14.82
CA ARG A 688 -28.71 -14.99 13.68
C ARG A 688 -27.94 -15.40 12.43
N ALA A 689 -26.71 -15.89 12.58
CA ALA A 689 -25.89 -16.36 11.45
C ALA A 689 -26.44 -17.63 10.80
N THR A 690 -27.17 -18.47 11.55
CA THR A 690 -27.72 -19.75 11.06
C THR A 690 -29.19 -19.69 10.68
N GLU A 691 -29.88 -18.61 11.05
CA GLU A 691 -31.23 -18.30 10.57
C GLU A 691 -31.19 -18.03 9.05
N ALA A 692 -32.03 -18.72 8.27
CA ALA A 692 -32.20 -18.52 6.81
C ALA A 692 -30.90 -18.63 5.96
N PRO A 693 -30.27 -19.82 5.88
CA PRO A 693 -29.05 -20.04 5.11
C PRO A 693 -29.19 -19.78 3.59
N ASP A 694 -30.42 -19.85 3.06
CA ASP A 694 -30.72 -19.61 1.65
C ASP A 694 -30.99 -18.12 1.33
N TYR A 695 -30.91 -17.22 2.32
CA TYR A 695 -31.22 -15.81 2.11
C TYR A 695 -30.18 -15.12 1.22
N CYS A 696 -30.60 -14.81 -0.01
CA CYS A 696 -29.88 -13.90 -0.89
C CYS A 696 -30.65 -12.58 -0.95
N HIS A 697 -30.00 -11.48 -0.61
CA HIS A 697 -30.64 -10.17 -0.68
C HIS A 697 -30.91 -9.80 -2.15
N PRO A 698 -32.07 -9.21 -2.51
CA PRO A 698 -32.39 -8.86 -3.90
C PRO A 698 -31.39 -7.89 -4.56
N LEU A 699 -30.66 -7.12 -3.76
CA LEU A 699 -29.63 -6.17 -4.18
C LEU A 699 -28.21 -6.75 -4.20
N ASP A 700 -28.05 -8.06 -3.92
CA ASP A 700 -26.78 -8.79 -3.97
C ASP A 700 -26.36 -9.11 -5.43
N VAL A 701 -25.14 -9.60 -5.61
CA VAL A 701 -24.59 -9.98 -6.92
C VAL A 701 -25.42 -11.12 -7.52
N THR A 702 -25.87 -10.94 -8.76
CA THR A 702 -26.70 -11.91 -9.48
C THR A 702 -25.96 -13.23 -9.72
N ALA A 703 -26.69 -14.34 -9.77
CA ALA A 703 -26.10 -15.66 -10.03
C ALA A 703 -25.33 -15.72 -11.36
N GLU A 704 -25.79 -14.99 -12.37
CA GLU A 704 -25.10 -14.84 -13.66
C GLU A 704 -23.75 -14.13 -13.50
N ALA A 705 -23.70 -13.01 -12.78
CA ALA A 705 -22.45 -12.29 -12.51
C ALA A 705 -21.47 -13.15 -11.69
N ARG A 706 -21.96 -13.96 -10.73
CA ARG A 706 -21.12 -14.90 -9.97
C ARG A 706 -20.55 -16.01 -10.87
N HIS A 707 -21.38 -16.56 -11.77
CA HIS A 707 -20.93 -17.56 -12.74
C HIS A 707 -19.87 -16.97 -13.68
N GLN A 708 -20.09 -15.76 -14.21
CA GLN A 708 -19.10 -15.06 -15.02
C GLN A 708 -17.78 -14.89 -14.26
N LEU A 709 -17.81 -14.43 -13.00
CA LEU A 709 -16.61 -14.31 -12.18
C LEU A 709 -15.89 -15.66 -11.99
N SER A 710 -16.64 -16.74 -11.75
CA SER A 710 -16.05 -18.08 -11.57
C SER A 710 -15.33 -18.58 -12.83
N THR A 711 -15.76 -18.17 -14.03
CA THR A 711 -15.06 -18.49 -15.28
C THR A 711 -13.82 -17.62 -15.53
N LEU A 712 -13.70 -16.49 -14.83
CA LEU A 712 -12.58 -15.55 -14.95
C LEU A 712 -11.43 -15.83 -13.96
N LEU A 713 -11.63 -16.68 -12.94
CA LEU A 713 -10.67 -17.02 -11.86
C LEU A 713 -10.01 -18.39 -12.05
#